data_AF-A0AAU9XH48-F1
#
_entry.id   AF-A0AAU9XH48-F1
#
_cell.length_a   1.000
_cell.length_b   1.000
_cell.length_c   1.000
_cell.angle_alpha   90.00
_cell.angle_beta   90.00
_cell.angle_gamma   90.00
#
_symmetry.space_group_name_H-M   'P 1'
#
loop_
_entity.id
_entity.type
_entity.pdbx_description
1 polymer ?
#
loop_
_entity_poly.entity_id
_entity_poly.type
_entity_poly.pdbx_seq_one_letter_code
_entity_poly.pdbx_strand_id
1 'polypeptide(L)'
;TPAFEDSLRKTIKDGDFDEICDKLTPRALTKCNTNALLMAMEVTFKLRRLADKKGPDEEDFNKLAASLDEFISRLFDPLKSGGRLRDVFLSDSIDNVMDAAIEFKQKNFFAHPVINSQMTKKWHGELGWMRKCSWLSTERWIWVFLNVWCVFDVFLFPIIFIVFGGYHLARKKMRNRKGSYLKYFTIPYFIFVRDTFSFLVHLGLHFATCLAPSSISISRLEWAVCVFYMGRIVTEIKQISDTKVLQSEESDKPGIKEPMTCGSVEILTELKETSNRKSKSTSLAMRFSKYLNDRWNVLDLTTIIVYLTIFVLRMLTWAVSDSVVNNRALVITGYLYGLNTMFLTFRAFGLVMEITRGVGAIQIALFFILKDVAIIFWQFIAAILAFSIAITKVYVAEKSYLVKEDQDKNAWWTVAKHLCWSLLGIVELDPLDSSDELSVTVVRFLYGGFMIMGAVLLMNMMIALLSNTYQRVEDNSLKEWSFRKAMRIQTYSSYDPIPVPFNLVSSLLLGLRSSFQCFCFYLRWRRERQQEIDIKDGNRESLDLVVKNLQTKYFASYGYIFPLTGNYQDKMDQVFQETRNLRPMTNQVAYNTFISNGYDKCVLPTGPKAWKSEGIRIEDSLLMYEGEEVCKTCKDHPTASQKNHGARYLIPFTTEFPGFEVLILGAGECRSLEMGVAGKNYESHVNRSRGWTNECIGYHINGNIFDAFTANSIIEIEDAMADRGDVIGCMVMFEMAESGEVPILFTLNGKQITQVTISTNFDDKESLLFPFVSMGHKGVTVSAKVSFNF
;
A
#
# COMPACT_ATOMS: atom_id res chain seq x y z
N THR A 1 -21.32 6.89 8.36
CA THR A 1 -21.59 7.16 9.76
C THR A 1 -20.60 6.38 10.62
N PRO A 2 -20.12 6.95 11.73
CA PRO A 2 -19.25 6.25 12.69
C PRO A 2 -19.86 4.92 13.15
N ALA A 3 -21.17 4.88 13.40
CA ALA A 3 -21.88 3.68 13.81
C ALA A 3 -21.79 2.51 12.80
N PHE A 4 -21.86 2.80 11.50
CA PHE A 4 -21.70 1.77 10.46
C PHE A 4 -20.27 1.25 10.43
N GLU A 5 -19.29 2.16 10.49
CA GLU A 5 -17.87 1.81 10.48
C GLU A 5 -17.50 0.90 11.67
N ASP A 6 -18.00 1.22 12.87
CA ASP A 6 -17.79 0.41 14.08
C ASP A 6 -18.48 -0.95 13.96
N SER A 7 -19.69 -0.99 13.39
CA SER A 7 -20.39 -2.25 13.12
C SER A 7 -19.63 -3.14 12.14
N LEU A 8 -19.10 -2.57 11.05
CA LEU A 8 -18.30 -3.31 10.07
C LEU A 8 -17.01 -3.84 10.70
N ARG A 9 -16.30 -3.01 11.49
CA ARG A 9 -15.09 -3.42 12.22
C ARG A 9 -15.38 -4.57 13.17
N LYS A 10 -16.53 -4.54 13.85
CA LYS A 10 -16.98 -5.60 14.74
C LYS A 10 -17.26 -6.91 13.99
N THR A 11 -18.05 -6.88 12.93
CA THR A 11 -18.34 -8.07 12.10
C THR A 11 -17.05 -8.70 11.55
N ILE A 12 -16.09 -7.89 11.09
CA ILE A 12 -14.77 -8.39 10.65
C ILE A 12 -13.98 -9.02 11.81
N LYS A 13 -14.13 -8.51 13.04
CA LYS A 13 -13.46 -9.07 14.22
C LYS A 13 -14.07 -10.40 14.64
N ASP A 14 -15.39 -10.52 14.52
CA ASP A 14 -16.16 -11.73 14.82
C ASP A 14 -15.79 -12.85 13.82
N GLY A 15 -15.53 -12.49 12.56
CA GLY A 15 -14.87 -13.35 11.58
C GLY A 15 -15.79 -14.33 10.84
N ASP A 16 -17.10 -14.08 10.86
CA ASP A 16 -18.10 -14.79 10.05
C ASP A 16 -18.02 -14.33 8.59
N PHE A 17 -17.69 -15.25 7.67
CA PHE A 17 -17.50 -14.91 6.26
C PHE A 17 -18.77 -14.39 5.60
N ASP A 18 -19.92 -15.00 5.87
CA ASP A 18 -21.18 -14.66 5.20
C ASP A 18 -21.66 -13.26 5.65
N GLU A 19 -21.60 -12.99 6.96
CA GLU A 19 -21.95 -11.66 7.49
C GLU A 19 -21.00 -10.56 7.00
N ILE A 20 -19.71 -10.90 6.82
CA ILE A 20 -18.73 -9.98 6.24
C ILE A 20 -19.06 -9.72 4.77
N CYS A 21 -19.36 -10.75 3.98
CA CYS A 21 -19.65 -10.64 2.56
C CYS A 21 -20.89 -9.76 2.31
N ASP A 22 -21.95 -9.97 3.07
CA ASP A 22 -23.21 -9.22 2.95
C ASP A 22 -23.02 -7.73 3.30
N LYS A 23 -22.22 -7.42 4.32
CA LYS A 23 -21.98 -6.02 4.73
C LYS A 23 -20.92 -5.33 3.90
N LEU A 24 -20.01 -6.06 3.28
CA LEU A 24 -18.85 -5.51 2.60
C LEU A 24 -19.12 -5.37 1.10
N THR A 25 -19.54 -4.16 0.71
CA THR A 25 -19.67 -3.76 -0.69
C THR A 25 -18.85 -2.50 -0.97
N PRO A 26 -18.46 -2.23 -2.23
CA PRO A 26 -17.89 -0.95 -2.64
C PRO A 26 -18.69 0.27 -2.14
N ARG A 27 -20.03 0.15 -2.10
CA ARG A 27 -20.94 1.18 -1.60
C ARG A 27 -20.92 1.28 -0.07
N ALA A 28 -20.87 0.17 0.65
CA ALA A 28 -20.71 0.17 2.10
C ALA A 28 -19.46 0.95 2.54
N LEU A 29 -18.35 0.82 1.81
CA LEU A 29 -17.11 1.54 2.11
C LEU A 29 -17.26 3.07 2.00
N THR A 30 -18.20 3.59 1.20
CA THR A 30 -18.45 5.04 1.14
C THR A 30 -19.28 5.56 2.30
N LYS A 31 -20.00 4.66 2.99
CA LYS A 31 -20.76 5.00 4.21
C LYS A 31 -19.84 5.12 5.42
N CYS A 32 -18.55 4.77 5.35
CA CYS A 32 -17.62 4.93 6.47
C CYS A 32 -17.25 6.41 6.72
N ASN A 33 -16.86 6.75 7.96
CA ASN A 33 -16.35 8.08 8.28
C ASN A 33 -14.90 8.24 7.77
N THR A 34 -14.12 7.17 7.86
CA THR A 34 -12.86 7.05 7.16
C THR A 34 -13.11 6.88 5.66
N ASN A 35 -12.31 7.55 4.82
CA ASN A 35 -12.51 7.45 3.37
C ASN A 35 -12.40 6.00 2.86
N ALA A 36 -13.12 5.70 1.77
CA ALA A 36 -13.22 4.32 1.29
C ALA A 36 -11.88 3.73 0.87
N LEU A 37 -10.91 4.56 0.45
CA LEU A 37 -9.57 4.10 0.09
C LEU A 37 -8.85 3.53 1.31
N LEU A 38 -8.77 4.29 2.40
CA LEU A 38 -8.11 3.86 3.64
C LEU A 38 -8.87 2.71 4.30
N MET A 39 -10.20 2.74 4.27
CA MET A 39 -11.02 1.62 4.75
C MET A 39 -10.81 0.35 3.94
N ALA A 40 -10.77 0.43 2.60
CA ALA A 40 -10.49 -0.73 1.76
C ALA A 40 -9.12 -1.34 2.09
N MET A 41 -8.08 -0.53 2.28
CA MET A 41 -6.75 -0.99 2.68
C MET A 41 -6.79 -1.69 4.05
N GLU A 42 -7.47 -1.09 5.01
CA GLU A 42 -7.60 -1.66 6.35
C GLU A 42 -8.36 -3.00 6.35
N VAL A 43 -9.51 -3.05 5.69
CA VAL A 43 -10.34 -4.26 5.59
C VAL A 43 -9.55 -5.37 4.88
N THR A 44 -8.88 -5.06 3.77
CA THR A 44 -8.00 -6.00 3.06
C THR A 44 -6.95 -6.61 3.99
N PHE A 45 -6.31 -5.80 4.83
CA PHE A 45 -5.33 -6.27 5.80
C PHE A 45 -5.97 -7.19 6.86
N LYS A 46 -7.16 -6.85 7.37
CA LYS A 46 -7.88 -7.68 8.35
C LYS A 46 -8.34 -9.01 7.76
N LEU A 47 -8.87 -9.02 6.54
CA LEU A 47 -9.29 -10.25 5.84
C LEU A 47 -8.11 -11.21 5.63
N ARG A 48 -6.96 -10.70 5.20
CA ARG A 48 -5.72 -11.50 5.10
C ARG A 48 -5.29 -12.08 6.45
N ARG A 49 -5.46 -11.32 7.54
CA ARG A 49 -5.15 -11.79 8.90
C ARG A 49 -6.12 -12.88 9.37
N LEU A 50 -7.36 -12.88 8.90
CA LEU A 50 -8.31 -13.97 9.14
C LEU A 50 -7.93 -15.21 8.32
N ALA A 51 -7.58 -15.04 7.05
CA ALA A 51 -7.09 -16.13 6.21
C ALA A 51 -5.82 -16.79 6.79
N ASP A 52 -4.88 -16.00 7.33
CA ASP A 52 -3.65 -16.49 7.97
C ASP A 52 -3.92 -17.42 9.18
N LYS A 53 -5.12 -17.39 9.77
CA LYS A 53 -5.51 -18.33 10.84
C LYS A 53 -5.77 -19.75 10.33
N LYS A 54 -5.78 -19.98 9.01
CA LYS A 54 -6.05 -21.28 8.35
C LYS A 54 -7.37 -21.92 8.78
N GLY A 55 -8.43 -21.11 8.77
CA GLY A 55 -9.80 -21.56 9.00
C GLY A 55 -10.43 -22.24 7.77
N PRO A 56 -11.67 -22.73 7.88
CA PRO A 56 -12.39 -23.34 6.75
C PRO A 56 -12.53 -22.38 5.56
N ASP A 57 -12.70 -21.08 5.84
CA ASP A 57 -12.95 -20.05 4.82
C ASP A 57 -11.65 -19.34 4.35
N GLU A 58 -10.47 -19.94 4.55
CA GLU A 58 -9.17 -19.34 4.19
C GLU A 58 -9.14 -18.89 2.72
N GLU A 59 -9.62 -19.74 1.81
CA GLU A 59 -9.62 -19.46 0.38
C GLU A 59 -10.56 -18.30 0.04
N ASP A 60 -11.73 -18.25 0.68
CA ASP A 60 -12.76 -17.26 0.39
C ASP A 60 -12.40 -15.88 0.95
N PHE A 61 -11.80 -15.82 2.15
CA PHE A 61 -11.19 -14.58 2.65
C PHE A 61 -10.08 -14.06 1.74
N ASN A 62 -9.24 -14.95 1.19
CA ASN A 62 -8.19 -14.57 0.25
C ASN A 62 -8.76 -14.05 -1.08
N LYS A 63 -9.82 -14.68 -1.61
CA LYS A 63 -10.54 -14.21 -2.81
C LYS A 63 -11.16 -12.83 -2.57
N LEU A 64 -11.86 -12.64 -1.46
CA LEU A 64 -12.47 -11.35 -1.11
C LEU A 64 -11.43 -10.23 -0.94
N ALA A 65 -10.31 -10.54 -0.28
CA ALA A 65 -9.18 -9.61 -0.16
C ALA A 65 -8.54 -9.27 -1.52
N ALA A 66 -8.49 -10.24 -2.45
CA ALA A 66 -8.00 -10.00 -3.81
C ALA A 66 -8.96 -9.10 -4.61
N SER A 67 -10.27 -9.27 -4.47
CA SER A 67 -11.28 -8.41 -5.10
C SER A 67 -11.22 -6.97 -4.58
N LEU A 68 -10.94 -6.78 -3.29
CA LEU A 68 -10.66 -5.46 -2.71
C LEU A 68 -9.37 -4.82 -3.23
N ASP A 69 -8.29 -5.60 -3.39
CA ASP A 69 -7.05 -5.12 -3.99
C ASP A 69 -7.26 -4.64 -5.43
N GLU A 70 -8.12 -5.33 -6.18
CA GLU A 70 -8.51 -4.94 -7.53
C GLU A 70 -9.36 -3.67 -7.52
N PHE A 71 -10.34 -3.57 -6.60
CA PHE A 71 -11.09 -2.33 -6.37
C PHE A 71 -10.18 -1.13 -6.11
N ILE A 72 -9.21 -1.27 -5.20
CA ILE A 72 -8.23 -0.24 -4.90
C ILE A 72 -7.45 0.12 -6.18
N SER A 73 -6.98 -0.88 -6.93
CA SER A 73 -6.22 -0.67 -8.17
C SER A 73 -7.03 0.09 -9.23
N ARG A 74 -8.29 -0.28 -9.45
CA ARG A 74 -9.21 0.40 -10.39
C ARG A 74 -9.57 1.81 -9.93
N LEU A 75 -9.64 2.06 -8.62
CA LEU A 75 -9.83 3.40 -8.07
C LEU A 75 -8.68 4.35 -8.44
N PHE A 76 -7.47 3.82 -8.64
CA PHE A 76 -6.29 4.59 -9.08
C PHE A 76 -6.17 4.75 -10.61
N ASP A 77 -6.91 4.00 -11.42
CA ASP A 77 -6.82 4.06 -12.88
C ASP A 77 -7.06 5.46 -13.46
N PRO A 78 -8.04 6.26 -12.99
CA PRO A 78 -8.25 7.62 -13.47
C PRO A 78 -7.05 8.55 -13.25
N LEU A 79 -6.12 8.19 -12.36
CA LEU A 79 -4.90 8.97 -12.13
C LEU A 79 -3.83 8.69 -13.19
N LYS A 80 -3.98 7.66 -14.04
CA LYS A 80 -3.05 7.36 -15.14
C LYS A 80 -3.13 8.41 -16.25
N SER A 81 -4.33 8.92 -16.56
CA SER A 81 -4.57 9.90 -17.64
C SER A 81 -4.05 11.30 -17.35
N GLY A 82 -3.64 11.60 -16.11
CA GLY A 82 -3.05 12.88 -15.71
C GLY A 82 -4.08 13.98 -15.43
N GLY A 83 -3.62 15.22 -15.28
CA GLY A 83 -4.46 16.40 -15.05
C GLY A 83 -4.59 16.82 -13.58
N ARG A 84 -5.45 17.81 -13.33
CA ARG A 84 -5.61 18.50 -12.03
C ARG A 84 -5.88 17.55 -10.86
N LEU A 85 -6.68 16.50 -11.08
CA LEU A 85 -7.01 15.52 -10.03
C LEU A 85 -5.76 14.76 -9.54
N ARG A 86 -4.87 14.40 -10.47
CA ARG A 86 -3.61 13.74 -10.18
C ARG A 86 -2.67 14.67 -9.42
N ASP A 87 -2.57 15.92 -9.83
CA ASP A 87 -1.65 16.87 -9.20
C ASP A 87 -2.06 17.18 -7.76
N VAL A 88 -3.36 17.38 -7.49
CA VAL A 88 -3.90 17.61 -6.13
C VAL A 88 -3.65 16.39 -5.23
N PHE A 89 -3.93 15.18 -5.71
CA PHE A 89 -3.68 13.95 -4.94
C PHE A 89 -2.21 13.81 -4.51
N LEU A 90 -1.30 14.22 -5.39
CA LEU A 90 0.13 13.99 -5.24
C LEU A 90 0.87 15.11 -4.50
N SER A 91 0.31 16.32 -4.45
CA SER A 91 0.91 17.42 -3.69
C SER A 91 0.57 17.35 -2.21
N ASP A 92 -0.68 17.05 -1.87
CA ASP A 92 -1.19 17.34 -0.52
C ASP A 92 -1.38 16.07 0.33
N SER A 93 -1.76 14.94 -0.28
CA SER A 93 -2.28 13.79 0.49
C SER A 93 -1.48 12.49 0.34
N ILE A 94 -0.57 12.39 -0.62
CA ILE A 94 0.12 11.14 -0.96
C ILE A 94 0.94 10.56 0.18
N ASP A 95 1.56 11.39 1.02
CA ASP A 95 2.41 10.92 2.11
C ASP A 95 1.60 10.19 3.19
N ASN A 96 0.41 10.72 3.54
CA ASN A 96 -0.52 10.06 4.46
C ASN A 96 -1.02 8.72 3.90
N VAL A 97 -1.34 8.68 2.60
CA VAL A 97 -1.78 7.45 1.93
C VAL A 97 -0.65 6.43 1.83
N MET A 98 0.59 6.85 1.54
CA MET A 98 1.75 5.96 1.51
C MET A 98 2.04 5.37 2.90
N ASP A 99 1.96 6.17 3.96
CA ASP A 99 2.12 5.69 5.34
C ASP A 99 1.04 4.67 5.71
N ALA A 100 -0.22 4.93 5.40
CA ALA A 100 -1.32 3.99 5.63
C ALA A 100 -1.17 2.71 4.79
N ALA A 101 -0.78 2.83 3.52
CA ALA A 101 -0.54 1.68 2.65
C ALA A 101 0.64 0.81 3.14
N ILE A 102 1.68 1.43 3.70
CA ILE A 102 2.77 0.73 4.40
C ILE A 102 2.25 0.01 5.64
N GLU A 103 1.46 0.70 6.47
CA GLU A 103 0.88 0.18 7.71
C GLU A 103 -0.02 -1.04 7.46
N PHE A 104 -0.87 -0.97 6.44
CA PHE A 104 -1.77 -2.05 6.03
C PHE A 104 -1.15 -3.04 5.02
N LYS A 105 0.17 -2.99 4.78
CA LYS A 105 0.94 -3.90 3.90
C LYS A 105 0.37 -4.05 2.47
N GLN A 106 -0.05 -2.95 1.87
CA GLN A 106 -0.71 -2.91 0.56
C GLN A 106 0.29 -2.97 -0.59
N LYS A 107 0.64 -4.18 -1.06
CA LYS A 107 1.70 -4.38 -2.07
C LYS A 107 1.31 -3.92 -3.47
N ASN A 108 0.06 -4.19 -3.89
CA ASN A 108 -0.43 -3.84 -5.23
C ASN A 108 -0.46 -2.32 -5.45
N PHE A 109 -0.76 -1.54 -4.41
CA PHE A 109 -0.73 -0.08 -4.43
C PHE A 109 0.62 0.48 -4.88
N PHE A 110 1.74 -0.05 -4.36
CA PHE A 110 3.09 0.44 -4.71
C PHE A 110 3.58 -0.04 -6.07
N ALA A 111 2.99 -1.13 -6.61
CA ALA A 111 3.26 -1.58 -7.97
C ALA A 111 2.59 -0.68 -9.02
N HIS A 112 1.60 0.14 -8.63
CA HIS A 112 0.88 1.01 -9.56
C HIS A 112 1.82 2.05 -10.22
N PRO A 113 1.79 2.24 -11.55
CA PRO A 113 2.74 3.09 -12.27
C PRO A 113 2.79 4.55 -11.79
N VAL A 114 1.63 5.12 -11.44
CA VAL A 114 1.54 6.50 -10.94
C VAL A 114 2.24 6.64 -9.59
N ILE A 115 2.02 5.69 -8.69
CA ILE A 115 2.62 5.68 -7.34
C ILE A 115 4.12 5.44 -7.46
N ASN A 116 4.55 4.47 -8.27
CA ASN A 116 5.98 4.19 -8.49
C ASN A 116 6.72 5.39 -9.12
N SER A 117 6.09 6.10 -10.06
CA SER A 117 6.65 7.35 -10.59
C SER A 117 6.83 8.41 -9.51
N GLN A 118 5.92 8.46 -8.53
CA GLN A 118 5.92 9.47 -7.48
C GLN A 118 6.91 9.14 -6.37
N MET A 119 7.00 7.87 -5.98
CA MET A 119 8.09 7.37 -5.14
C MET A 119 9.47 7.69 -5.74
N THR A 120 9.62 7.53 -7.06
CA THR A 120 10.88 7.84 -7.74
C THR A 120 11.19 9.35 -7.71
N LYS A 121 10.18 10.22 -7.81
CA LYS A 121 10.34 11.67 -7.61
C LYS A 121 10.73 12.00 -6.17
N LYS A 122 10.03 11.43 -5.19
CA LYS A 122 10.32 11.61 -3.75
C LYS A 122 11.75 11.16 -3.40
N TRP A 123 12.18 10.03 -3.94
CA TRP A 123 13.52 9.47 -3.70
C TRP A 123 14.65 10.40 -4.13
N HIS A 124 14.60 10.93 -5.35
CA HIS A 124 15.65 11.79 -5.89
C HIS A 124 15.44 13.29 -5.58
N GLY A 125 14.28 13.65 -5.05
CA GLY A 125 13.92 15.02 -4.72
C GLY A 125 13.97 15.97 -5.92
N GLU A 126 14.09 17.27 -5.62
CA GLU A 126 14.15 18.34 -6.62
C GLU A 126 15.35 18.25 -7.58
N LEU A 127 16.41 17.53 -7.21
CA LEU A 127 17.61 17.37 -8.05
C LEU A 127 17.49 16.19 -9.03
N GLY A 128 16.44 15.38 -8.92
CA GLY A 128 16.27 14.16 -9.70
C GLY A 128 16.04 14.36 -11.20
N TRP A 129 15.68 15.57 -11.65
CA TRP A 129 15.50 15.86 -13.08
C TRP A 129 16.83 15.80 -13.84
N MET A 130 17.97 16.14 -13.21
CA MET A 130 19.31 16.09 -13.81
C MET A 130 19.67 14.67 -14.28
N ARG A 131 19.12 13.64 -13.63
CA ARG A 131 19.29 12.24 -14.05
C ARG A 131 18.63 11.95 -15.41
N LYS A 132 17.61 12.70 -15.82
CA LYS A 132 16.94 12.46 -17.10
C LYS A 132 17.59 13.23 -18.25
N CYS A 133 18.53 14.12 -17.96
CA CYS A 133 19.28 14.85 -18.98
C CYS A 133 20.18 13.92 -19.79
N SER A 134 20.42 14.29 -21.05
CA SER A 134 21.35 13.59 -21.94
C SER A 134 22.78 13.60 -21.36
N TRP A 135 23.57 12.58 -21.71
CA TRP A 135 24.99 12.47 -21.32
C TRP A 135 25.87 13.64 -21.82
N LEU A 136 25.39 14.40 -22.80
CA LEU A 136 26.05 15.61 -23.31
C LEU A 136 25.74 16.87 -22.49
N SER A 137 24.79 16.80 -21.55
CA SER A 137 24.38 17.95 -20.73
C SER A 137 25.24 18.09 -19.48
N THR A 138 25.65 19.32 -19.15
CA THR A 138 26.37 19.67 -17.92
C THR A 138 25.62 19.20 -16.66
N GLU A 139 24.29 19.25 -16.67
CA GLU A 139 23.44 18.83 -15.54
C GLU A 139 23.59 17.34 -15.20
N ARG A 140 23.74 16.49 -16.23
CA ARG A 140 23.97 15.06 -16.04
C ARG A 140 25.34 14.80 -15.40
N TRP A 141 26.37 15.56 -15.79
CA TRP A 141 27.69 15.49 -15.19
C TRP A 141 27.71 16.05 -13.76
N ILE A 142 26.93 17.10 -13.46
CA ILE A 142 26.72 17.57 -12.09
C ILE A 142 26.11 16.47 -11.23
N TRP A 143 25.11 15.74 -11.74
CA TRP A 143 24.53 14.59 -11.02
C TRP A 143 25.57 13.50 -10.75
N VAL A 144 26.40 13.15 -11.74
CA VAL A 144 27.50 12.18 -11.57
C VAL A 144 28.50 12.69 -10.53
N PHE A 145 28.89 13.96 -10.63
CA PHE A 145 29.78 14.61 -9.67
C PHE A 145 29.22 14.55 -8.25
N LEU A 146 27.93 14.84 -8.04
CA LEU A 146 27.30 14.74 -6.71
C LEU A 146 27.35 13.32 -6.12
N ASN A 147 27.21 12.29 -6.96
CA ASN A 147 27.34 10.90 -6.53
C ASN A 147 28.79 10.54 -6.16
N VAL A 148 29.76 11.00 -6.94
CA VAL A 148 31.18 10.82 -6.64
C VAL A 148 31.57 11.62 -5.38
N TRP A 149 31.01 12.82 -5.23
CA TRP A 149 31.21 13.70 -4.08
C TRP A 149 30.74 13.07 -2.76
N CYS A 150 29.70 12.21 -2.79
CA CYS A 150 29.27 11.45 -1.61
C CYS A 150 30.41 10.61 -0.98
N VAL A 151 31.35 10.11 -1.79
CA VAL A 151 32.52 9.36 -1.29
C VAL A 151 33.42 10.28 -0.46
N PHE A 152 33.68 11.47 -0.99
CA PHE A 152 34.49 12.48 -0.31
C PHE A 152 33.78 13.03 0.93
N ASP A 153 32.46 13.19 0.88
CA ASP A 153 31.65 13.60 2.04
C ASP A 153 31.83 12.66 3.23
N VAL A 154 32.04 11.36 3.05
CA VAL A 154 32.28 10.43 4.17
C VAL A 154 33.59 10.76 4.90
N PHE A 155 34.65 11.13 4.18
CA PHE A 155 35.94 11.46 4.80
C PHE A 155 36.01 12.92 5.28
N LEU A 156 35.38 13.84 4.55
CA LEU A 156 35.38 15.28 4.83
C LEU A 156 34.23 15.70 5.75
N PHE A 157 33.32 14.78 6.12
CA PHE A 157 32.14 15.07 6.95
C PHE A 157 32.47 15.86 8.23
N PRO A 158 33.54 15.55 9.00
CA PRO A 158 33.86 16.31 10.21
C PRO A 158 34.17 17.78 9.92
N ILE A 159 34.91 18.04 8.84
CA ILE A 159 35.31 19.38 8.43
C ILE A 159 34.08 20.13 7.92
N ILE A 160 33.27 19.48 7.08
CA ILE A 160 32.01 20.02 6.56
C ILE A 160 31.07 20.31 7.73
N PHE A 161 30.90 19.41 8.69
CA PHE A 161 30.01 19.58 9.84
C PHE A 161 30.44 20.72 10.76
N ILE A 162 31.75 20.92 10.98
CA ILE A 162 32.27 22.05 11.76
C ILE A 162 32.08 23.38 11.02
N VAL A 163 32.42 23.43 9.73
CA VAL A 163 32.26 24.62 8.89
C VAL A 163 30.78 24.98 8.72
N PHE A 164 29.92 23.99 8.46
CA PHE A 164 28.47 24.19 8.33
C PHE A 164 27.79 24.42 9.68
N GLY A 165 28.23 23.77 10.76
CA GLY A 165 27.74 24.02 12.11
C GLY A 165 28.06 25.45 12.57
N GLY A 166 29.28 25.91 12.32
CA GLY A 166 29.70 27.31 12.52
C GLY A 166 28.93 28.28 11.63
N TYR A 167 28.77 27.95 10.35
CA TYR A 167 27.98 28.73 9.40
C TYR A 167 26.49 28.77 9.76
N HIS A 168 25.90 27.69 10.30
CA HIS A 168 24.51 27.63 10.72
C HIS A 168 24.27 28.39 12.03
N LEU A 169 25.24 28.39 12.96
CA LEU A 169 25.23 29.28 14.12
C LEU A 169 25.25 30.75 13.67
N ALA A 170 26.09 31.11 12.69
CA ALA A 170 26.16 32.45 12.11
C ALA A 170 24.90 32.82 11.30
N ARG A 171 24.31 31.86 10.58
CA ARG A 171 23.14 32.03 9.70
C ARG A 171 21.80 32.00 10.44
N LYS A 172 21.73 31.55 11.69
CA LYS A 172 20.54 31.75 12.55
C LYS A 172 20.14 33.23 12.63
N LYS A 173 21.06 34.14 12.31
CA LYS A 173 20.85 35.60 12.17
C LYS A 173 20.29 36.06 10.80
N MET A 174 20.29 35.23 9.74
CA MET A 174 19.81 35.58 8.39
C MET A 174 18.82 34.52 7.84
N ARG A 175 17.54 34.77 8.07
CA ARG A 175 16.42 33.84 7.85
C ARG A 175 15.71 34.07 6.51
N ASN A 176 16.31 33.84 5.33
CA ASN A 176 15.47 33.71 4.11
C ASN A 176 16.04 33.13 2.80
N ARG A 177 17.19 32.42 2.77
CA ARG A 177 17.56 31.63 1.58
C ARG A 177 18.10 30.28 2.01
N LYS A 178 17.38 29.18 1.81
CA LYS A 178 17.98 27.83 1.84
C LYS A 178 18.79 27.69 0.54
N GLY A 179 20.13 27.68 0.64
CA GLY A 179 21.00 27.51 -0.54
C GLY A 179 20.85 26.11 -1.14
N SER A 180 21.07 25.99 -2.46
CA SER A 180 20.95 24.73 -3.22
C SER A 180 21.70 23.55 -2.57
N TYR A 181 22.86 23.83 -1.97
CA TYR A 181 23.70 22.83 -1.29
C TYR A 181 23.09 22.25 0.01
N LEU A 182 22.22 22.99 0.72
CA LEU A 182 21.56 22.47 1.92
C LEU A 182 20.46 21.46 1.55
N LYS A 183 19.89 21.56 0.34
CA LYS A 183 18.88 20.63 -0.17
C LYS A 183 19.49 19.26 -0.48
N TYR A 184 20.74 19.22 -0.95
CA TYR A 184 21.50 17.99 -1.21
C TYR A 184 21.56 17.06 0.01
N PHE A 185 21.86 17.59 1.21
CA PHE A 185 21.95 16.80 2.44
C PHE A 185 20.61 16.27 2.96
N THR A 186 19.48 16.83 2.51
CA THR A 186 18.14 16.44 2.95
C THR A 186 17.44 15.48 1.98
N ILE A 187 18.00 15.27 0.79
CA ILE A 187 17.39 14.39 -0.22
C ILE A 187 17.62 12.93 0.18
N PRO A 188 16.56 12.09 0.24
CA PRO A 188 16.65 10.71 0.72
C PRO A 188 17.69 9.86 -0.02
N TYR A 189 17.77 10.02 -1.35
CA TYR A 189 18.75 9.32 -2.17
C TYR A 189 20.21 9.57 -1.73
N PHE A 190 20.59 10.82 -1.49
CA PHE A 190 21.97 11.14 -1.10
C PHE A 190 22.27 10.71 0.35
N ILE A 191 21.27 10.72 1.23
CA ILE A 191 21.39 10.13 2.57
C ILE A 191 21.72 8.63 2.44
N PHE A 192 20.96 7.91 1.61
CA PHE A 192 21.18 6.49 1.34
C PHE A 192 22.56 6.20 0.71
N VAL A 193 22.96 6.96 -0.32
CA VAL A 193 24.25 6.74 -1.01
C VAL A 193 25.41 6.89 -0.03
N ARG A 194 25.36 7.92 0.82
CA ARG A 194 26.41 8.16 1.83
C ARG A 194 26.41 7.12 2.94
N ASP A 195 25.24 6.67 3.39
CA ASP A 195 25.14 5.55 4.34
C ASP A 195 25.69 4.25 3.74
N THR A 196 25.42 4.00 2.45
CA THR A 196 25.98 2.86 1.70
C THR A 196 27.50 2.94 1.61
N PHE A 197 28.06 4.11 1.30
CA PHE A 197 29.51 4.29 1.29
C PHE A 197 30.11 4.13 2.69
N SER A 198 29.46 4.64 3.74
CA SER A 198 29.86 4.36 5.13
C SER A 198 29.89 2.85 5.42
N PHE A 199 28.89 2.11 4.94
CA PHE A 199 28.84 0.66 5.05
C PHE A 199 30.01 -0.01 4.31
N LEU A 200 30.33 0.42 3.08
CA LEU A 200 31.46 -0.10 2.30
C LEU A 200 32.81 0.21 2.95
N VAL A 201 32.98 1.40 3.54
CA VAL A 201 34.17 1.74 4.33
C VAL A 201 34.29 0.83 5.55
N HIS A 202 33.18 0.59 6.26
CA HIS A 202 33.16 -0.35 7.38
C HIS A 202 33.58 -1.77 6.94
N LEU A 203 33.03 -2.26 5.84
CA LEU A 203 33.42 -3.55 5.26
C LEU A 203 34.91 -3.57 4.88
N GLY A 204 35.43 -2.51 4.26
CA GLY A 204 36.85 -2.39 3.92
C GLY A 204 37.76 -2.44 5.15
N LEU A 205 37.37 -1.80 6.26
CA LEU A 205 38.12 -1.86 7.52
C LEU A 205 38.10 -3.26 8.13
N HIS A 206 36.95 -3.94 8.08
CA HIS A 206 36.82 -5.30 8.57
C HIS A 206 37.67 -6.28 7.73
N PHE A 207 37.63 -6.13 6.41
CA PHE A 207 38.46 -6.88 5.47
C PHE A 207 39.96 -6.66 5.73
N ALA A 208 40.38 -5.42 5.94
CA ALA A 208 41.77 -5.10 6.30
C ALA A 208 42.19 -5.73 7.64
N THR A 209 41.26 -5.82 8.60
CA THR A 209 41.48 -6.47 9.90
C THR A 209 41.64 -7.98 9.73
N CYS A 210 40.89 -8.62 8.83
CA CYS A 210 41.05 -10.04 8.51
C CYS A 210 42.37 -10.39 7.82
N LEU A 211 42.96 -9.44 7.07
CA LEU A 211 44.27 -9.62 6.45
C LEU A 211 45.44 -9.31 7.41
N ALA A 212 45.18 -8.59 8.50
CA ALA A 212 46.19 -8.25 9.48
C ALA A 212 46.52 -9.46 10.37
N PRO A 213 47.81 -9.67 10.73
CA PRO A 213 48.19 -10.73 11.65
C PRO A 213 47.63 -10.46 13.06
N SER A 214 47.32 -11.53 13.80
CA SER A 214 46.77 -11.40 15.15
C SER A 214 47.81 -10.86 16.14
N SER A 215 47.45 -9.80 16.87
CA SER A 215 48.29 -9.15 17.89
C SER A 215 47.59 -9.12 19.25
N ILE A 216 48.38 -9.09 20.34
CA ILE A 216 47.85 -8.95 21.72
C ILE A 216 47.31 -7.53 21.91
N SER A 217 48.07 -6.52 21.48
CA SER A 217 47.62 -5.13 21.50
C SER A 217 46.50 -4.92 20.49
N ILE A 218 45.51 -4.13 20.89
CA ILE A 218 44.40 -3.74 20.02
C ILE A 218 44.94 -2.81 18.94
N SER A 219 44.76 -3.19 17.67
CA SER A 219 45.23 -2.43 16.52
C SER A 219 44.43 -1.15 16.31
N ARG A 220 45.04 -0.16 15.64
CA ARG A 220 44.33 1.07 15.22
C ARG A 220 43.14 0.75 14.30
N LEU A 221 43.25 -0.31 13.49
CA LEU A 221 42.15 -0.79 12.63
C LEU A 221 40.98 -1.31 13.46
N GLU A 222 41.25 -2.08 14.52
CA GLU A 222 40.21 -2.60 15.42
C GLU A 222 39.47 -1.48 16.18
N TRP A 223 40.20 -0.44 16.61
CA TRP A 223 39.58 0.76 17.17
C TRP A 223 38.69 1.50 16.16
N ALA A 224 39.13 1.61 14.90
CA ALA A 224 38.32 2.20 13.84
C ALA A 224 37.03 1.39 13.61
N VAL A 225 37.13 0.06 13.49
CA VAL A 225 35.98 -0.85 13.36
C VAL A 225 35.03 -0.70 14.56
N CYS A 226 35.56 -0.60 15.78
CA CYS A 226 34.77 -0.40 17.00
C CYS A 226 33.92 0.88 16.94
N VAL A 227 34.51 2.00 16.48
CA VAL A 227 33.79 3.27 16.32
C VAL A 227 32.62 3.14 15.32
N PHE A 228 32.82 2.41 14.22
CA PHE A 228 31.74 2.13 13.26
C PHE A 228 30.63 1.26 13.87
N TYR A 229 30.97 0.20 14.60
CA TYR A 229 29.97 -0.63 15.28
C TYR A 229 29.21 0.13 16.36
N MET A 230 29.86 1.02 17.11
CA MET A 230 29.16 1.89 18.08
C MET A 230 28.15 2.80 17.38
N GLY A 231 28.54 3.38 16.23
CA GLY A 231 27.61 4.15 15.41
C GLY A 231 26.43 3.30 14.90
N ARG A 232 26.67 2.05 14.48
CA ARG A 232 25.63 1.09 14.07
C ARG A 232 24.69 0.70 15.21
N ILE A 233 25.21 0.49 16.42
CA ILE A 233 24.38 0.21 17.60
C ILE A 233 23.41 1.37 17.85
N VAL A 234 23.87 2.63 17.74
CA VAL A 234 23.00 3.81 17.90
C VAL A 234 21.93 3.87 16.80
N THR A 235 22.26 3.54 15.55
CA THR A 235 21.25 3.51 14.47
C THR A 235 20.21 2.42 14.69
N GLU A 236 20.62 1.21 15.12
CA GLU A 236 19.68 0.12 15.39
C GLU A 236 18.76 0.43 16.59
N ILE A 237 19.31 1.00 17.67
CA ILE A 237 18.50 1.42 18.83
C ILE A 237 17.47 2.46 18.42
N LYS A 238 17.86 3.43 17.58
CA LYS A 238 16.93 4.44 17.06
C LYS A 238 15.84 3.79 16.20
N GLN A 239 16.18 2.86 15.32
CA GLN A 239 15.23 2.14 14.48
C GLN A 239 14.23 1.30 15.28
N ILE A 240 14.67 0.61 16.34
CA ILE A 240 13.79 -0.13 17.25
C ILE A 240 12.86 0.84 18.00
N SER A 241 13.38 1.99 18.43
CA SER A 241 12.59 3.03 19.11
C SER A 241 11.50 3.63 18.19
N ASP A 242 11.84 3.88 16.94
CA ASP A 242 10.95 4.52 15.94
C ASP A 242 9.91 3.54 15.35
N THR A 243 10.01 2.24 15.65
CA THR A 243 9.05 1.24 15.21
C THR A 243 7.68 1.48 15.86
N LYS A 244 6.70 1.88 15.05
CA LYS A 244 5.30 2.07 15.49
C LYS A 244 4.66 0.71 15.84
N VAL A 245 4.17 0.58 17.07
CA VAL A 245 3.34 -0.56 17.52
C VAL A 245 1.90 -0.20 17.23
N LEU A 246 1.21 -1.05 16.45
CA LEU A 246 -0.24 -1.01 16.35
C LEU A 246 -0.77 -1.27 17.76
N GLN A 247 -1.44 -0.31 18.38
CA GLN A 247 -2.19 -0.59 19.61
C GLN A 247 -3.24 -1.64 19.26
N SER A 248 -3.05 -2.86 19.76
CA SER A 248 -4.12 -3.84 19.83
C SER A 248 -5.23 -3.25 20.70
N GLU A 249 -6.44 -3.13 20.13
CA GLU A 249 -7.70 -2.69 20.77
C GLU A 249 -8.13 -3.59 21.94
N GLU A 250 -7.32 -3.71 23.00
CA GLU A 250 -7.65 -4.54 24.17
C GLU A 250 -7.78 -3.74 25.46
N SER A 251 -7.89 -2.41 25.38
CA SER A 251 -8.10 -1.58 26.58
C SER A 251 -9.01 -0.37 26.36
N ASP A 252 -10.21 -0.58 25.83
CA ASP A 252 -11.32 0.35 26.07
C ASP A 252 -12.41 -0.39 26.85
N LYS A 253 -12.25 -0.42 28.18
CA LYS A 253 -13.40 -0.54 29.09
C LYS A 253 -13.75 0.90 29.52
N PRO A 254 -15.01 1.34 29.41
CA PRO A 254 -15.40 2.68 29.82
C PRO A 254 -15.24 2.80 31.35
N GLY A 255 -14.28 3.62 31.77
CA GLY A 255 -14.07 3.95 33.17
C GLY A 255 -15.23 4.78 33.70
N ILE A 256 -15.98 4.20 34.63
CA ILE A 256 -16.95 4.90 35.48
C ILE A 256 -16.20 6.03 36.21
N LYS A 257 -16.64 7.27 36.00
CA LYS A 257 -16.15 8.44 36.74
C LYS A 257 -16.91 8.54 38.06
N GLU A 258 -16.33 8.03 39.14
CA GLU A 258 -16.75 8.40 40.50
C GLU A 258 -15.84 9.52 41.06
N PRO A 259 -16.39 10.45 41.87
CA PRO A 259 -15.65 11.60 42.37
C PRO A 259 -14.62 11.20 43.45
N MET A 260 -13.40 11.73 43.30
CA MET A 260 -12.23 11.43 44.13
C MET A 260 -12.32 12.00 45.55
N THR A 261 -12.00 11.17 46.55
CA THR A 261 -11.58 11.57 47.90
C THR A 261 -10.06 11.45 48.07
N CYS A 262 -9.47 12.41 48.81
CA CYS A 262 -8.05 12.75 48.88
C CYS A 262 -7.09 11.63 49.38
N GLY A 263 -7.60 10.53 49.94
CA GLY A 263 -6.79 9.42 50.49
C GLY A 263 -6.39 8.33 49.49
N SER A 264 -6.88 8.38 48.25
CA SER A 264 -6.67 7.32 47.23
C SER A 264 -5.51 7.60 46.27
N VAL A 265 -4.82 8.74 46.42
CA VAL A 265 -3.81 9.23 45.47
C VAL A 265 -2.54 8.37 45.50
N GLU A 266 -2.02 7.98 46.67
CA GLU A 266 -0.76 7.22 46.78
C GLU A 266 -0.85 5.80 46.21
N ILE A 267 -1.91 5.07 46.54
CA ILE A 267 -2.13 3.69 46.07
C ILE A 267 -2.43 3.68 44.55
N LEU A 268 -3.15 4.69 44.04
CA LEU A 268 -3.36 4.85 42.61
C LEU A 268 -2.08 5.22 41.87
N THR A 269 -1.16 5.99 42.46
CA THR A 269 0.15 6.26 41.84
C THR A 269 1.01 5.00 41.75
N GLU A 270 1.08 4.17 42.79
CA GLU A 270 1.86 2.92 42.75
C GLU A 270 1.25 1.88 41.79
N LEU A 271 -0.08 1.74 41.75
CA LEU A 271 -0.75 0.88 40.77
C LEU A 271 -0.61 1.40 39.34
N LYS A 272 -0.60 2.73 39.15
CA LYS A 272 -0.39 3.37 37.86
C LYS A 272 1.06 3.26 37.40
N GLU A 273 2.04 3.33 38.31
CA GLU A 273 3.45 3.11 38.00
C GLU A 273 3.74 1.65 37.66
N THR A 274 3.21 0.69 38.43
CA THR A 274 3.37 -0.74 38.14
C THR A 274 2.68 -1.16 36.84
N SER A 275 1.50 -0.60 36.55
CA SER A 275 0.82 -0.75 35.26
C SER A 275 1.60 -0.10 34.11
N ASN A 276 2.12 1.12 34.29
CA ASN A 276 2.97 1.78 33.28
C ASN A 276 4.27 1.02 33.02
N ARG A 277 4.88 0.42 34.05
CA ARG A 277 6.14 -0.33 33.92
C ARG A 277 5.91 -1.66 33.21
N LYS A 278 4.82 -2.37 33.52
CA LYS A 278 4.39 -3.57 32.77
C LYS A 278 4.04 -3.23 31.32
N SER A 279 3.25 -2.18 31.08
CA SER A 279 2.86 -1.70 29.74
C SER A 279 4.04 -1.24 28.88
N LYS A 280 5.03 -0.54 29.48
CA LYS A 280 6.26 -0.14 28.76
C LYS A 280 7.12 -1.35 28.38
N SER A 281 7.27 -2.33 29.27
CA SER A 281 8.04 -3.55 29.03
C SER A 281 7.42 -4.41 27.93
N THR A 282 6.10 -4.63 27.95
CA THR A 282 5.38 -5.29 26.86
C THR A 282 5.43 -4.49 25.56
N SER A 283 5.45 -3.15 25.61
CA SER A 283 5.57 -2.33 24.38
C SER A 283 6.94 -2.47 23.70
N LEU A 284 8.03 -2.56 24.46
CA LEU A 284 9.39 -2.65 23.90
C LEU A 284 9.64 -4.05 23.32
N ALA A 285 9.21 -5.10 24.02
CA ALA A 285 9.25 -6.47 23.50
C ALA A 285 8.43 -6.61 22.20
N MET A 286 7.29 -5.94 22.11
CA MET A 286 6.46 -5.95 20.89
C MET A 286 7.12 -5.17 19.74
N ARG A 287 7.76 -4.02 20.01
CA ARG A 287 8.59 -3.29 19.01
C ARG A 287 9.72 -4.15 18.49
N PHE A 288 10.42 -4.82 19.40
CA PHE A 288 11.54 -5.68 19.07
C PHE A 288 11.11 -6.90 18.23
N SER A 289 10.01 -7.55 18.60
CA SER A 289 9.42 -8.64 17.82
C SER A 289 9.07 -8.20 16.40
N LYS A 290 8.46 -7.01 16.24
CA LYS A 290 8.16 -6.45 14.92
C LYS A 290 9.42 -6.13 14.12
N TYR A 291 10.46 -5.61 14.76
CA TYR A 291 11.76 -5.35 14.14
C TYR A 291 12.41 -6.66 13.61
N LEU A 292 12.36 -7.75 14.39
CA LEU A 292 12.90 -9.07 14.03
C LEU A 292 12.14 -9.78 12.90
N ASN A 293 10.94 -9.31 12.54
CA ASN A 293 10.20 -9.89 11.42
C ASN A 293 10.85 -9.58 10.05
N ASP A 294 11.72 -8.58 9.98
CA ASP A 294 12.54 -8.33 8.79
C ASP A 294 13.84 -9.16 8.83
N ARG A 295 14.07 -9.94 7.78
CA ARG A 295 15.26 -10.80 7.64
C ARG A 295 16.56 -10.00 7.64
N TRP A 296 16.56 -8.78 7.11
CA TRP A 296 17.77 -7.94 7.09
C TRP A 296 18.10 -7.39 8.46
N ASN A 297 17.08 -6.99 9.23
CA ASN A 297 17.25 -6.56 10.62
C ASN A 297 17.79 -7.69 11.50
N VAL A 298 17.37 -8.94 11.25
CA VAL A 298 17.94 -10.12 11.92
C VAL A 298 19.42 -10.30 11.57
N LEU A 299 19.81 -10.10 10.30
CA LEU A 299 21.22 -10.15 9.90
C LEU A 299 22.04 -9.03 10.55
N ASP A 300 21.51 -7.80 10.58
CA ASP A 300 22.14 -6.65 11.22
C ASP A 300 22.36 -6.91 12.72
N LEU A 301 21.34 -7.39 13.43
CA LEU A 301 21.46 -7.80 14.84
C LEU A 301 22.47 -8.93 15.04
N THR A 302 22.49 -9.92 14.14
CA THR A 302 23.45 -11.03 14.20
C THR A 302 24.89 -10.51 14.07
N THR A 303 25.17 -9.60 13.13
CA THR A 303 26.50 -8.99 12.99
C THR A 303 26.92 -8.21 14.23
N ILE A 304 25.98 -7.51 14.87
CA ILE A 304 26.26 -6.77 16.11
C ILE A 304 26.56 -7.73 17.26
N ILE A 305 25.78 -8.80 17.44
CA ILE A 305 26.00 -9.80 18.51
C ILE A 305 27.35 -10.51 18.33
N VAL A 306 27.66 -10.94 17.10
CA VAL A 306 28.95 -11.57 16.79
C VAL A 306 30.09 -10.59 17.07
N TYR A 307 29.96 -9.33 16.67
CA TYR A 307 30.97 -8.31 16.96
C TYR A 307 31.12 -8.01 18.46
N LEU A 308 30.03 -7.97 19.23
CA LEU A 308 30.10 -7.81 20.69
C LEU A 308 30.86 -8.98 21.33
N THR A 309 30.67 -10.19 20.83
CA THR A 309 31.43 -11.36 21.28
C THR A 309 32.91 -11.22 20.94
N ILE A 310 33.24 -10.79 19.71
CA ILE A 310 34.61 -10.47 19.30
C ILE A 310 35.23 -9.44 20.22
N PHE A 311 34.54 -8.33 20.49
CA PHE A 311 35.04 -7.26 21.33
C PHE A 311 35.34 -7.73 22.75
N VAL A 312 34.43 -8.51 23.36
CA VAL A 312 34.65 -9.10 24.69
C VAL A 312 35.85 -10.04 24.70
N LEU A 313 35.98 -10.93 23.70
CA LEU A 313 37.12 -11.82 23.60
C LEU A 313 38.43 -11.04 23.41
N ARG A 314 38.44 -9.97 22.61
CA ARG A 314 39.61 -9.10 22.44
C ARG A 314 40.02 -8.43 23.76
N MET A 315 39.07 -7.86 24.49
CA MET A 315 39.34 -7.26 25.81
C MET A 315 39.90 -8.29 26.80
N LEU A 316 39.36 -9.52 26.81
CA LEU A 316 39.87 -10.60 27.64
C LEU A 316 41.29 -11.02 27.23
N THR A 317 41.56 -11.19 25.93
CA THR A 317 42.90 -11.55 25.44
C THR A 317 43.92 -10.45 25.74
N TRP A 318 43.54 -9.18 25.61
CA TRP A 318 44.41 -8.06 25.92
C TRP A 318 44.73 -7.95 27.42
N ALA A 319 43.78 -8.27 28.30
CA ALA A 319 43.96 -8.20 29.74
C ALA A 319 44.72 -9.39 30.34
N VAL A 320 44.59 -10.58 29.75
CA VAL A 320 45.05 -11.85 30.37
C VAL A 320 46.21 -12.51 29.63
N SER A 321 46.44 -12.21 28.35
CA SER A 321 47.39 -12.98 27.53
C SER A 321 48.75 -12.31 27.41
N ASP A 322 49.80 -13.04 27.78
CA ASP A 322 51.19 -12.56 27.70
C ASP A 322 51.85 -12.85 26.33
N SER A 323 51.35 -13.82 25.57
CA SER A 323 51.90 -14.19 24.26
C SER A 323 50.83 -14.54 23.23
N VAL A 324 51.14 -14.35 21.94
CA VAL A 324 50.28 -14.71 20.79
C VAL A 324 50.28 -16.23 20.56
N VAL A 325 51.41 -16.88 20.83
CA VAL A 325 51.64 -18.30 20.56
C VAL A 325 50.80 -19.14 21.54
N ASN A 326 50.12 -20.18 21.03
CA ASN A 326 49.24 -21.08 21.79
C ASN A 326 47.98 -20.44 22.40
N ASN A 327 47.58 -19.25 21.97
CA ASN A 327 46.35 -18.62 22.43
C ASN A 327 45.12 -19.01 21.59
N ARG A 328 44.37 -20.02 22.04
CA ARG A 328 43.15 -20.48 21.34
C ARG A 328 42.06 -19.40 21.27
N ALA A 329 41.94 -18.54 22.28
CA ALA A 329 40.92 -17.49 22.28
C ALA A 329 41.17 -16.47 21.16
N LEU A 330 42.44 -16.16 20.87
CA LEU A 330 42.83 -15.28 19.77
C LEU A 330 42.52 -15.89 18.40
N VAL A 331 42.74 -17.21 18.23
CA VAL A 331 42.40 -17.94 17.01
C VAL A 331 40.89 -17.98 16.79
N ILE A 332 40.11 -18.30 17.83
CA ILE A 332 38.64 -18.29 17.79
C ILE A 332 38.14 -16.88 17.42
N THR A 333 38.76 -15.84 17.97
CA THR A 333 38.43 -14.46 17.63
C THR A 333 38.69 -14.16 16.15
N GLY A 334 39.80 -14.66 15.58
CA GLY A 334 40.08 -14.59 14.14
C GLY A 334 39.01 -15.26 13.28
N TYR A 335 38.55 -16.46 13.67
CA TYR A 335 37.44 -17.14 12.99
C TYR A 335 36.15 -16.33 13.03
N LEU A 336 35.83 -15.72 14.18
CA LEU A 336 34.66 -14.87 14.33
C LEU A 336 34.78 -13.59 13.51
N TYR A 337 35.97 -12.97 13.40
CA TYR A 337 36.21 -11.84 12.48
C TYR A 337 35.90 -12.22 11.03
N GLY A 338 36.36 -13.40 10.57
CA GLY A 338 36.05 -13.91 9.23
C GLY A 338 34.55 -14.14 9.02
N LEU A 339 33.88 -14.79 9.97
CA LEU A 339 32.44 -15.03 9.93
C LEU A 339 31.63 -13.73 9.93
N ASN A 340 32.01 -12.77 10.77
CA ASN A 340 31.35 -11.47 10.83
C ASN A 340 31.54 -10.68 9.52
N THR A 341 32.74 -10.75 8.92
CA THR A 341 33.02 -10.14 7.61
C THR A 341 32.16 -10.77 6.51
N MET A 342 31.92 -12.08 6.54
CA MET A 342 31.00 -12.75 5.62
C MET A 342 29.57 -12.18 5.75
N PHE A 343 29.03 -12.08 6.96
CA PHE A 343 27.71 -11.50 7.19
C PHE A 343 27.62 -10.03 6.76
N LEU A 344 28.64 -9.24 7.09
CA LEU A 344 28.73 -7.83 6.69
C LEU A 344 28.81 -7.70 5.16
N THR A 345 29.50 -8.60 4.49
CA THR A 345 29.57 -8.66 3.02
C THR A 345 28.18 -8.90 2.43
N PHE A 346 27.46 -9.93 2.89
CA PHE A 346 26.09 -10.19 2.42
C PHE A 346 25.17 -8.99 2.64
N ARG A 347 25.32 -8.30 3.77
CA ARG A 347 24.55 -7.10 4.05
C ARG A 347 24.90 -5.94 3.10
N ALA A 348 26.20 -5.68 2.86
CA ALA A 348 26.66 -4.63 1.96
C ALA A 348 26.09 -4.78 0.55
N PHE A 349 26.14 -6.01 0.01
CA PHE A 349 25.57 -6.32 -1.30
C PHE A 349 24.03 -6.30 -1.28
N GLY A 350 23.40 -6.79 -0.21
CA GLY A 350 21.95 -6.73 -0.01
C GLY A 350 21.37 -5.31 -0.13
N LEU A 351 22.05 -4.34 0.49
CA LEU A 351 21.66 -2.92 0.44
C LEU A 351 21.59 -2.37 -0.99
N VAL A 352 22.56 -2.73 -1.83
CA VAL A 352 22.64 -2.29 -3.23
C VAL A 352 21.57 -2.98 -4.08
N MET A 353 21.42 -4.29 -3.90
CA MET A 353 20.49 -5.11 -4.68
C MET A 353 19.03 -4.68 -4.47
N GLU A 354 18.62 -4.42 -3.23
CA GLU A 354 17.25 -4.06 -2.85
C GLU A 354 16.70 -2.79 -3.55
N ILE A 355 17.58 -1.87 -4.01
CA ILE A 355 17.14 -0.63 -4.68
C ILE A 355 17.00 -0.79 -6.19
N THR A 356 17.75 -1.71 -6.77
CA THR A 356 17.72 -1.96 -8.21
C THR A 356 16.51 -2.82 -8.55
N ARG A 357 15.73 -2.40 -9.56
CA ARG A 357 14.51 -3.11 -9.96
C ARG A 357 14.75 -4.55 -10.40
N GLY A 358 15.77 -4.76 -11.23
CA GLY A 358 16.11 -6.09 -11.74
C GLY A 358 16.62 -7.01 -10.64
N VAL A 359 17.72 -6.65 -10.00
CA VAL A 359 18.38 -7.53 -9.03
C VAL A 359 17.58 -7.69 -7.74
N GLY A 360 16.88 -6.64 -7.29
CA GLY A 360 16.08 -6.68 -6.07
C GLY A 360 14.89 -7.65 -6.16
N ALA A 361 14.19 -7.69 -7.30
CA ALA A 361 13.11 -8.65 -7.52
C ALA A 361 13.64 -10.09 -7.56
N ILE A 362 14.73 -10.33 -8.29
CA ILE A 362 15.40 -11.64 -8.36
C ILE A 362 15.84 -12.11 -6.97
N GLN A 363 16.40 -11.22 -6.14
CA GLN A 363 16.83 -11.56 -4.79
C GLN A 363 15.65 -11.94 -3.88
N ILE A 364 14.55 -11.20 -3.96
CA ILE A 364 13.34 -11.52 -3.21
C ILE A 364 12.79 -12.88 -3.67
N ALA A 365 12.78 -13.14 -4.98
CA ALA A 365 12.36 -14.43 -5.51
C ALA A 365 13.25 -15.58 -5.00
N LEU A 366 14.57 -15.39 -5.01
CA LEU A 366 15.54 -16.34 -4.45
C LEU A 366 15.23 -16.69 -3.00
N PHE A 367 14.85 -15.71 -2.17
CA PHE A 367 14.52 -15.96 -0.76
C PHE A 367 13.23 -16.75 -0.53
N PHE A 368 12.29 -16.70 -1.46
CA PHE A 368 11.11 -17.58 -1.44
C PHE A 368 11.47 -18.98 -1.93
N ILE A 369 12.23 -19.05 -3.02
CA ILE A 369 12.71 -20.31 -3.60
C ILE A 369 13.54 -21.09 -2.58
N LEU A 370 14.46 -20.44 -1.86
CA LEU A 370 15.28 -21.08 -0.82
C LEU A 370 14.43 -21.69 0.31
N LYS A 371 13.28 -21.09 0.65
CA LYS A 371 12.37 -21.64 1.65
C LYS A 371 11.72 -22.94 1.15
N ASP A 372 11.34 -22.98 -0.12
CA ASP A 372 10.73 -24.17 -0.73
C ASP A 372 11.79 -25.28 -0.94
N VAL A 373 13.02 -24.90 -1.33
CA VAL A 373 14.18 -25.81 -1.47
C VAL A 373 14.58 -26.45 -0.14
N ALA A 374 14.43 -25.75 0.98
CA ALA A 374 14.78 -26.28 2.30
C ALA A 374 14.02 -27.58 2.64
N ILE A 375 12.82 -27.77 2.09
CA ILE A 375 12.03 -29.01 2.25
C ILE A 375 12.76 -30.20 1.60
N ILE A 376 13.27 -30.01 0.37
CA ILE A 376 14.06 -31.04 -0.33
C ILE A 376 15.41 -31.25 0.35
N PHE A 377 16.03 -30.17 0.84
CA PHE A 377 17.29 -30.27 1.57
C PHE A 377 17.18 -31.18 2.80
N TRP A 378 16.04 -31.17 3.49
CA TRP A 378 15.78 -32.12 4.58
C TRP A 378 15.76 -33.58 4.11
N GLN A 379 15.26 -33.86 2.91
CA GLN A 379 15.29 -35.19 2.31
C GLN A 379 16.74 -35.63 1.98
N PHE A 380 17.58 -34.71 1.50
CA PHE A 380 19.01 -34.98 1.32
C PHE A 380 19.70 -35.32 2.64
N ILE A 381 19.43 -34.57 3.72
CA ILE A 381 19.97 -34.87 5.05
C ILE A 381 19.51 -36.27 5.51
N ALA A 382 18.22 -36.59 5.35
CA ALA A 382 17.69 -37.90 5.72
C ALA A 382 18.36 -39.05 4.94
N ALA A 383 18.58 -38.87 3.63
CA ALA A 383 19.29 -39.83 2.80
C ALA A 383 20.77 -39.99 3.24
N ILE A 384 21.50 -38.89 3.44
CA ILE A 384 22.89 -38.93 3.92
C ILE A 384 22.99 -39.67 5.25
N LEU A 385 22.09 -39.39 6.20
CA LEU A 385 22.08 -40.07 7.50
C LEU A 385 21.75 -41.55 7.36
N ALA A 386 20.72 -41.92 6.59
CA ALA A 386 20.30 -43.31 6.41
C ALA A 386 21.42 -44.17 5.79
N PHE A 387 22.00 -43.71 4.68
CA PHE A 387 23.09 -44.42 4.01
C PHE A 387 24.39 -44.38 4.82
N SER A 388 24.68 -43.28 5.52
CA SER A 388 25.85 -43.21 6.40
C SER A 388 25.79 -44.25 7.52
N ILE A 389 24.64 -44.36 8.20
CA ILE A 389 24.45 -45.35 9.27
C ILE A 389 24.56 -46.77 8.71
N ALA A 390 23.95 -47.05 7.55
CA ALA A 390 24.02 -48.37 6.91
C ALA A 390 25.46 -48.77 6.55
N ILE A 391 26.20 -47.90 5.85
CA ILE A 391 27.59 -48.14 5.46
C ILE A 391 28.48 -48.27 6.71
N THR A 392 28.28 -47.41 7.71
CA THR A 392 29.03 -47.48 8.98
C THR A 392 28.78 -48.82 9.68
N LYS A 393 27.56 -49.35 9.65
CA LYS A 393 27.28 -50.65 10.28
C LYS A 393 28.00 -51.80 9.58
N VAL A 394 28.09 -51.78 8.24
CA VAL A 394 28.87 -52.77 7.47
C VAL A 394 30.35 -52.70 7.86
N TYR A 395 30.91 -51.48 7.91
CA TYR A 395 32.31 -51.25 8.30
C TYR A 395 32.61 -51.68 9.75
N VAL A 396 31.73 -51.34 10.70
CA VAL A 396 31.89 -51.72 12.11
C VAL A 396 31.75 -53.24 12.28
N ALA A 397 30.87 -53.89 11.52
CA ALA A 397 30.71 -55.34 11.55
C ALA A 397 31.98 -56.06 11.07
N GLU A 398 32.57 -55.61 9.95
CA GLU A 398 33.84 -56.13 9.45
C GLU A 398 34.98 -55.92 10.45
N LYS A 399 35.18 -54.70 10.95
CA LYS A 399 36.23 -54.43 11.94
C LYS A 399 36.06 -55.29 13.20
N SER A 400 34.82 -55.44 13.68
CA SER A 400 34.54 -56.31 14.83
C SER A 400 34.83 -57.79 14.57
N TYR A 401 34.78 -58.23 13.31
CA TYR A 401 35.10 -59.59 12.89
C TYR A 401 36.61 -59.81 12.74
N LEU A 402 37.35 -58.82 12.22
CA LEU A 402 38.76 -58.95 11.86
C LEU A 402 39.75 -58.51 12.96
N VAL A 403 39.43 -57.46 13.73
CA VAL A 403 40.36 -56.86 14.69
C VAL A 403 39.64 -56.48 16.00
N LYS A 404 40.23 -56.83 17.13
CA LYS A 404 39.76 -56.43 18.48
C LYS A 404 40.19 -54.99 18.81
N GLU A 405 39.78 -54.02 18.00
CA GLU A 405 40.17 -52.61 18.14
C GLU A 405 39.07 -51.73 18.75
N ASP A 406 39.47 -50.58 19.31
CA ASP A 406 38.55 -49.58 19.87
C ASP A 406 37.61 -49.03 18.79
N GLN A 407 36.30 -49.01 19.10
CA GLN A 407 35.30 -48.48 18.18
C GLN A 407 35.44 -46.97 18.01
N ASP A 408 35.72 -46.51 16.79
CA ASP A 408 35.59 -45.09 16.45
C ASP A 408 34.11 -44.68 16.44
N LYS A 409 33.67 -44.02 17.52
CA LYS A 409 32.31 -43.50 17.68
C LYS A 409 31.95 -42.42 16.64
N ASN A 410 32.95 -41.81 15.99
CA ASN A 410 32.75 -40.76 15.00
C ASN A 410 32.77 -41.29 13.55
N ALA A 411 32.87 -42.60 13.35
CA ALA A 411 32.92 -43.22 12.02
C ALA A 411 31.72 -42.82 11.14
N TRP A 412 30.51 -42.74 11.70
CA TRP A 412 29.30 -42.32 10.98
C TRP A 412 29.38 -40.87 10.49
N TRP A 413 30.05 -39.98 11.22
CA TRP A 413 30.24 -38.61 10.80
C TRP A 413 31.27 -38.53 9.66
N THR A 414 32.31 -39.35 9.72
CA THR A 414 33.29 -39.48 8.63
C THR A 414 32.63 -39.97 7.35
N VAL A 415 31.85 -41.06 7.40
CA VAL A 415 31.08 -41.56 6.25
C VAL A 415 30.08 -40.50 5.75
N ALA A 416 29.36 -39.81 6.64
CA ALA A 416 28.43 -38.76 6.25
C ALA A 416 29.12 -37.60 5.50
N LYS A 417 30.33 -37.18 5.94
CA LYS A 417 31.14 -36.20 5.21
C LYS A 417 31.50 -36.70 3.81
N HIS A 418 31.93 -37.96 3.67
CA HIS A 418 32.26 -38.54 2.38
C HIS A 418 31.05 -38.58 1.42
N LEU A 419 29.88 -39.00 1.91
CA LEU A 419 28.64 -38.99 1.12
C LEU A 419 28.26 -37.56 0.70
N CYS A 420 28.44 -36.58 1.57
CA CYS A 420 28.17 -35.17 1.27
C CYS A 420 29.08 -34.63 0.14
N TRP A 421 30.41 -34.87 0.23
CA TRP A 421 31.36 -34.45 -0.82
C TRP A 421 31.16 -35.24 -2.12
N SER A 422 30.70 -36.49 -2.03
CA SER A 422 30.36 -37.31 -3.20
C SER A 422 29.23 -36.73 -4.04
N LEU A 423 28.23 -36.08 -3.42
CA LEU A 423 27.16 -35.39 -4.17
C LEU A 423 27.69 -34.22 -5.02
N LEU A 424 28.84 -33.66 -4.66
CA LEU A 424 29.51 -32.59 -5.41
C LEU A 424 30.54 -33.13 -6.43
N GLY A 425 30.69 -34.45 -6.56
CA GLY A 425 31.66 -35.07 -7.45
C GLY A 425 33.11 -35.00 -6.98
N ILE A 426 33.36 -34.59 -5.73
CA ILE A 426 34.69 -34.56 -5.12
C ILE A 426 34.87 -35.88 -4.36
N VAL A 427 35.59 -36.83 -4.96
CA VAL A 427 35.85 -38.14 -4.36
C VAL A 427 37.34 -38.44 -4.38
N GLU A 428 37.93 -38.55 -3.18
CA GLU A 428 39.06 -39.43 -2.93
C GLU A 428 38.47 -40.75 -2.42
N LEU A 429 38.76 -41.84 -3.11
CA LEU A 429 38.11 -43.16 -2.96
C LEU A 429 38.71 -44.00 -1.81
N ASP A 430 39.38 -43.37 -0.84
CA ASP A 430 40.25 -44.05 0.12
C ASP A 430 39.83 -44.14 1.61
N PRO A 431 38.55 -44.04 2.06
CA PRO A 431 38.23 -44.31 3.47
C PRO A 431 37.77 -45.75 3.73
N LEU A 432 37.54 -46.54 2.68
CA LEU A 432 36.84 -47.83 2.73
C LEU A 432 37.69 -48.95 2.10
N ASP A 433 39.00 -48.92 2.33
CA ASP A 433 39.84 -50.10 2.15
C ASP A 433 39.44 -51.14 3.18
N SER A 434 38.47 -51.96 2.80
CA SER A 434 38.13 -53.19 3.49
C SER A 434 38.92 -54.36 2.91
N SER A 435 39.21 -55.32 3.78
CA SER A 435 39.97 -56.52 3.40
C SER A 435 39.06 -57.68 2.99
N ASP A 436 37.77 -57.61 3.33
CA ASP A 436 36.75 -58.59 2.95
C ASP A 436 36.02 -58.20 1.66
N GLU A 437 36.00 -59.11 0.68
CA GLU A 437 35.41 -58.88 -0.66
C GLU A 437 33.89 -58.65 -0.60
N LEU A 438 33.21 -59.28 0.36
CA LEU A 438 31.77 -59.14 0.55
C LEU A 438 31.41 -57.75 1.11
N SER A 439 32.15 -57.25 2.09
CA SER A 439 31.91 -55.91 2.65
C SER A 439 32.16 -54.83 1.60
N VAL A 440 33.25 -54.92 0.80
CA VAL A 440 33.53 -54.01 -0.33
C VAL A 440 32.33 -53.96 -1.27
N THR A 441 31.81 -55.13 -1.64
CA THR A 441 30.71 -55.25 -2.60
C THR A 441 29.41 -54.63 -2.06
N VAL A 442 29.06 -54.90 -0.79
CA VAL A 442 27.87 -54.33 -0.15
C VAL A 442 28.00 -52.81 -0.02
N VAL A 443 29.17 -52.30 0.38
CA VAL A 443 29.40 -50.85 0.49
C VAL A 443 29.33 -50.17 -0.88
N ARG A 444 29.91 -50.75 -1.93
CA ARG A 444 29.78 -50.22 -3.31
C ARG A 444 28.34 -50.21 -3.80
N PHE A 445 27.56 -51.24 -3.48
CA PHE A 445 26.14 -51.28 -3.83
C PHE A 445 25.33 -50.21 -3.10
N LEU A 446 25.52 -50.05 -1.79
CA LEU A 446 24.87 -49.00 -0.98
C LEU A 446 25.26 -47.60 -1.46
N TYR A 447 26.54 -47.39 -1.79
CA TYR A 447 27.04 -46.14 -2.34
C TYR A 447 26.45 -45.85 -3.73
N GLY A 448 26.40 -46.84 -4.63
CA GLY A 448 25.74 -46.71 -5.93
C GLY A 448 24.26 -46.37 -5.80
N GLY A 449 23.55 -47.02 -4.86
CA GLY A 449 22.17 -46.70 -4.52
C GLY A 449 21.99 -45.27 -4.01
N PHE A 450 22.90 -44.79 -3.15
CA PHE A 450 22.92 -43.41 -2.69
C PHE A 450 23.13 -42.43 -3.86
N MET A 451 24.04 -42.71 -4.79
CA MET A 451 24.28 -41.83 -5.95
C MET A 451 23.08 -41.78 -6.90
N ILE A 452 22.40 -42.90 -7.15
CA ILE A 452 21.16 -42.92 -7.94
C ILE A 452 20.08 -42.10 -7.23
N MET A 453 19.87 -42.30 -5.93
CA MET A 453 18.85 -41.57 -5.18
C MET A 453 19.18 -40.07 -5.07
N GLY A 454 20.37 -39.73 -4.57
CA GLY A 454 20.77 -38.35 -4.28
C GLY A 454 21.12 -37.54 -5.52
N ALA A 455 22.06 -38.04 -6.33
CA ALA A 455 22.60 -37.28 -7.46
C ALA A 455 21.70 -37.38 -8.71
N VAL A 456 21.05 -38.51 -8.97
CA VAL A 456 20.20 -38.65 -10.17
C VAL A 456 18.75 -38.26 -9.89
N LEU A 457 18.12 -38.79 -8.84
CA LEU A 457 16.70 -38.52 -8.59
C LEU A 457 16.48 -37.17 -7.88
N LEU A 458 17.06 -36.98 -6.70
CA LEU A 458 16.78 -35.80 -5.87
C LEU A 458 17.31 -34.49 -6.46
N MET A 459 18.49 -34.47 -7.10
CA MET A 459 18.96 -33.25 -7.80
C MET A 459 18.07 -32.88 -8.98
N ASN A 460 17.68 -33.83 -9.83
CA ASN A 460 16.82 -33.54 -10.98
C ASN A 460 15.43 -33.07 -10.54
N MET A 461 14.88 -33.66 -9.47
CA MET A 461 13.65 -33.18 -8.85
C MET A 461 13.81 -31.76 -8.29
N MET A 462 14.94 -31.44 -7.64
CA MET A 462 15.24 -30.09 -7.15
C MET A 462 15.25 -29.08 -8.29
N ILE A 463 15.91 -29.38 -9.42
CA ILE A 463 15.96 -28.49 -10.59
C ILE A 463 14.55 -28.26 -11.17
N ALA A 464 13.74 -29.32 -11.30
CA ALA A 464 12.37 -29.21 -11.80
C ALA A 464 11.49 -28.34 -10.88
N LEU A 465 11.58 -28.55 -9.56
CA LEU A 465 10.83 -27.76 -8.59
C LEU A 465 11.31 -26.30 -8.54
N LEU A 466 12.61 -26.06 -8.64
CA LEU A 466 13.19 -24.72 -8.73
C LEU A 466 12.63 -23.95 -9.92
N SER A 467 12.53 -24.58 -11.09
CA SER A 467 12.02 -23.94 -12.31
C SER A 467 10.54 -23.55 -12.19
N ASN A 468 9.69 -24.46 -11.71
CA ASN A 468 8.26 -24.18 -11.50
C ASN A 468 8.05 -23.12 -10.40
N THR A 469 8.78 -23.22 -9.30
CA THR A 469 8.69 -22.25 -8.20
C THR A 469 9.20 -20.87 -8.61
N TYR A 470 10.27 -20.78 -9.42
CA TYR A 470 10.79 -19.51 -9.92
C TYR A 470 9.72 -18.75 -10.72
N GLN A 471 9.09 -19.41 -11.70
CA GLN A 471 8.05 -18.79 -12.53
C GLN A 471 6.88 -18.26 -11.67
N ARG A 472 6.42 -19.04 -10.70
CA ARG A 472 5.33 -18.64 -9.79
C ARG A 472 5.69 -17.44 -8.90
N VAL A 473 6.96 -17.32 -8.51
CA VAL A 473 7.41 -16.32 -7.54
C VAL A 473 7.81 -15.00 -8.20
N GLU A 474 8.26 -15.00 -9.46
CA GLU A 474 8.77 -13.83 -10.16
C GLU A 474 7.76 -12.66 -10.18
N ASP A 475 6.50 -12.92 -10.56
CA ASP A 475 5.46 -11.87 -10.64
C ASP A 475 5.14 -11.24 -9.28
N ASN A 476 5.10 -12.07 -8.24
CA ASN A 476 4.88 -11.61 -6.87
C ASN A 476 6.11 -10.88 -6.30
N SER A 477 7.31 -11.24 -6.75
CA SER A 477 8.56 -10.63 -6.31
C SER A 477 8.68 -9.16 -6.74
N LEU A 478 8.15 -8.79 -7.91
CA LEU A 478 8.14 -7.39 -8.38
C LEU A 478 7.24 -6.49 -7.52
N LYS A 479 6.09 -7.01 -7.09
CA LYS A 479 5.17 -6.32 -6.19
C LYS A 479 5.79 -6.16 -4.80
N GLU A 480 6.36 -7.24 -4.27
CA GLU A 480 7.08 -7.24 -2.99
C GLU A 480 8.28 -6.29 -3.02
N TRP A 481 9.05 -6.28 -4.10
CA TRP A 481 10.17 -5.35 -4.31
C TRP A 481 9.70 -3.90 -4.28
N SER A 482 8.62 -3.58 -5.00
CA SER A 482 8.08 -2.22 -5.06
C SER A 482 7.62 -1.74 -3.68
N PHE A 483 6.99 -2.62 -2.89
CA PHE A 483 6.61 -2.35 -1.50
C PHE A 483 7.84 -2.12 -0.59
N ARG A 484 8.85 -2.99 -0.66
CA ARG A 484 10.08 -2.83 0.15
C ARG A 484 10.85 -1.57 -0.21
N LYS A 485 10.91 -1.23 -1.50
CA LYS A 485 11.46 0.03 -1.98
C LYS A 485 10.71 1.21 -1.37
N ALA A 486 9.37 1.17 -1.32
CA ALA A 486 8.56 2.22 -0.71
C ALA A 486 8.88 2.41 0.78
N MET A 487 8.93 1.31 1.53
CA MET A 487 9.30 1.31 2.95
C MET A 487 10.66 1.99 3.16
N ARG A 488 11.66 1.59 2.37
CA ARG A 488 13.02 2.15 2.43
C ARG A 488 13.02 3.65 2.12
N ILE A 489 12.33 4.09 1.07
CA ILE A 489 12.23 5.52 0.72
C ILE A 489 11.62 6.31 1.89
N GLN A 490 10.58 5.77 2.52
CA GLN A 490 9.92 6.40 3.65
C GLN A 490 10.83 6.47 4.89
N THR A 491 11.58 5.40 5.18
CA THR A 491 12.60 5.39 6.23
C THR A 491 13.65 6.47 6.00
N TYR A 492 14.25 6.52 4.80
CA TYR A 492 15.29 7.52 4.47
C TYR A 492 14.75 8.96 4.37
N SER A 493 13.45 9.13 4.11
CA SER A 493 12.80 10.45 4.16
C SER A 493 12.70 11.01 5.58
N SER A 494 12.65 10.14 6.59
CA SER A 494 12.60 10.52 8.00
C SER A 494 13.95 10.34 8.71
N TYR A 495 14.97 9.88 8.00
CA TYR A 495 16.26 9.51 8.57
C TYR A 495 17.17 10.73 8.79
N ASP A 496 18.03 10.66 9.81
CA ASP A 496 18.97 11.74 10.06
C ASP A 496 20.01 11.84 8.93
N PRO A 497 20.36 13.05 8.49
CA PRO A 497 21.29 13.27 7.40
C PRO A 497 22.76 13.09 7.86
N ILE A 498 23.05 12.26 8.86
CA ILE A 498 24.41 12.09 9.40
C ILE A 498 24.77 10.61 9.32
N PRO A 499 25.80 10.24 8.53
CA PRO A 499 26.17 8.85 8.36
C PRO A 499 26.98 8.33 9.56
N VAL A 500 26.98 7.02 9.75
CA VAL A 500 27.90 6.33 10.67
C VAL A 500 29.35 6.59 10.22
N PRO A 501 30.31 6.81 11.14
CA PRO A 501 30.20 6.85 12.60
C PRO A 501 29.92 8.24 13.19
N PHE A 502 29.75 9.27 12.36
CA PHE A 502 29.60 10.65 12.83
C PHE A 502 28.28 10.92 13.55
N ASN A 503 27.32 10.00 13.43
CA ASN A 503 26.07 10.01 14.19
C ASN A 503 26.33 10.05 15.71
N LEU A 504 27.40 9.42 16.19
CA LEU A 504 27.81 9.46 17.60
C LEU A 504 28.05 10.89 18.10
N VAL A 505 28.77 11.72 17.32
CA VAL A 505 29.10 13.10 17.69
C VAL A 505 27.84 13.96 17.75
N SER A 506 26.94 13.78 16.79
CA SER A 506 25.65 14.48 16.79
C SER A 506 24.78 14.12 17.99
N SER A 507 24.67 12.82 18.29
CA SER A 507 23.90 12.34 19.45
C SER A 507 24.48 12.83 20.78
N LEU A 508 25.81 12.88 20.92
CA LEU A 508 26.48 13.43 22.10
C LEU A 508 26.21 14.94 22.26
N LEU A 509 26.30 15.71 21.17
CA LEU A 509 26.01 17.15 21.19
C LEU A 509 24.54 17.46 21.48
N LEU A 510 23.60 16.65 20.96
CA LEU A 510 22.17 16.78 21.23
C LEU A 510 21.83 16.38 22.67
N GLY A 511 22.44 15.31 23.19
CA GLY A 511 22.26 14.86 24.58
C GLY A 511 22.75 15.91 25.59
N LEU A 512 23.94 16.49 25.36
CA LEU A 512 24.47 17.60 26.15
C LEU A 512 23.54 18.82 26.13
N ARG A 513 22.93 19.14 24.98
CA ARG A 513 22.01 20.28 24.84
C ARG A 513 20.65 20.04 25.49
N SER A 514 20.14 18.81 25.44
CA SER A 514 18.88 18.39 26.08
C SER A 514 18.95 18.49 27.60
N SER A 515 20.13 18.25 28.18
CA SER A 515 20.35 18.36 29.63
C SER A 515 20.30 19.81 30.16
N PHE A 516 20.45 20.81 29.28
CA PHE A 516 20.52 22.24 29.66
C PHE A 516 19.21 23.03 29.42
N GLN A 517 18.16 22.45 28.83
CA GLN A 517 17.01 23.25 28.38
C GLN A 517 15.66 22.51 28.50
N CYS A 518 15.36 21.96 29.67
CA CYS A 518 14.22 21.05 29.87
C CYS A 518 12.83 21.72 29.96
N PHE A 519 12.69 23.05 29.98
CA PHE A 519 11.36 23.70 30.07
C PHE A 519 10.92 24.41 28.76
N CYS A 520 11.83 25.11 28.07
CA CYS A 520 11.50 25.79 26.80
C CYS A 520 11.38 24.84 25.61
N PHE A 521 12.04 23.67 25.65
CA PHE A 521 11.95 22.67 24.59
C PHE A 521 10.57 21.99 24.56
N TYR A 522 9.97 21.74 25.73
CA TYR A 522 8.63 21.14 25.86
C TYR A 522 7.53 22.03 25.27
N LEU A 523 7.58 23.35 25.54
CA LEU A 523 6.61 24.31 25.00
C LEU A 523 6.78 24.55 23.48
N ARG A 524 8.02 24.48 22.98
CA ARG A 524 8.31 24.59 21.54
C ARG A 524 7.89 23.34 20.77
N TRP A 525 8.21 22.16 21.30
CA TRP A 525 7.79 20.87 20.75
C TRP A 525 6.26 20.74 20.69
N ARG A 526 5.54 21.24 21.72
CA ARG A 526 4.07 21.29 21.72
C ARG A 526 3.49 22.19 20.62
N ARG A 527 4.13 23.32 20.32
CA ARG A 527 3.69 24.26 19.26
C ARG A 527 3.96 23.72 17.85
N GLU A 528 5.10 23.07 17.66
CA GLU A 528 5.46 22.41 16.39
C GLU A 528 4.53 21.21 16.11
N ARG A 529 4.14 20.44 17.14
CA ARG A 529 3.10 19.39 17.01
C ARG A 529 1.72 19.92 16.65
N GLN A 530 1.30 21.06 17.22
CA GLN A 530 -0.03 21.62 16.90
C GLN A 530 -0.09 22.07 15.43
N GLN A 531 0.96 22.70 14.91
CA GLN A 531 1.05 23.04 13.47
C GLN A 531 1.05 21.79 12.58
N GLU A 532 1.66 20.69 13.00
CA GLU A 532 1.66 19.44 12.26
C GLU A 532 0.28 18.76 12.24
N ILE A 533 -0.51 18.91 13.30
CA ILE A 533 -1.91 18.44 13.36
C ILE A 533 -2.79 19.28 12.44
N ASP A 534 -2.70 20.60 12.49
CA ASP A 534 -3.51 21.49 11.66
C ASP A 534 -3.23 21.29 10.14
N ILE A 535 -1.98 21.01 9.77
CA ILE A 535 -1.61 20.64 8.38
C ILE A 535 -2.18 19.27 7.99
N LYS A 536 -2.18 18.29 8.91
CA LYS A 536 -2.73 16.96 8.64
C LYS A 536 -4.24 16.98 8.45
N ASP A 537 -4.96 17.80 9.20
CA ASP A 537 -6.41 17.95 9.05
C ASP A 537 -6.77 18.60 7.69
N GLY A 538 -6.06 19.65 7.26
CA GLY A 538 -6.24 20.22 5.92
C GLY A 538 -5.91 19.24 4.77
N ASN A 539 -4.88 18.41 4.94
CA ASN A 539 -4.51 17.38 3.96
C ASN A 539 -5.51 16.19 3.93
N ARG A 540 -6.30 16.02 4.99
CA ARG A 540 -7.34 14.98 5.07
C ARG A 540 -8.59 15.39 4.31
N GLU A 541 -9.04 16.64 4.45
CA GLU A 541 -10.19 17.16 3.70
C GLU A 541 -9.94 17.14 2.18
N SER A 542 -8.73 17.53 1.74
CA SER A 542 -8.35 17.46 0.33
C SER A 542 -8.29 16.01 -0.20
N LEU A 543 -7.80 15.07 0.60
CA LEU A 543 -7.80 13.64 0.27
C LEU A 543 -9.22 13.13 0.06
N ASP A 544 -10.12 13.45 0.99
CA ASP A 544 -11.50 12.96 0.96
C ASP A 544 -12.25 13.47 -0.27
N LEU A 545 -12.00 14.72 -0.70
CA LEU A 545 -12.53 15.27 -1.95
C LEU A 545 -12.01 14.52 -3.19
N VAL A 546 -10.71 14.22 -3.24
CA VAL A 546 -10.11 13.46 -4.36
C VAL A 546 -10.67 12.05 -4.40
N VAL A 547 -10.73 11.36 -3.26
CA VAL A 547 -11.26 9.99 -3.16
C VAL A 547 -12.73 9.96 -3.59
N LYS A 548 -13.54 10.95 -3.22
CA LYS A 548 -14.94 11.07 -3.66
C LYS A 548 -15.08 11.20 -5.18
N ASN A 549 -14.20 11.98 -5.83
CA ASN A 549 -14.16 12.08 -7.28
C ASN A 549 -13.74 10.76 -7.94
N LEU A 550 -12.73 10.07 -7.40
CA LEU A 550 -12.28 8.77 -7.92
C LEU A 550 -13.37 7.70 -7.78
N GLN A 551 -14.08 7.68 -6.65
CA GLN A 551 -15.23 6.79 -6.41
C GLN A 551 -16.33 7.00 -7.45
N THR A 552 -16.65 8.26 -7.75
CA THR A 552 -17.69 8.57 -8.73
C THR A 552 -17.33 8.01 -10.10
N LYS A 553 -16.05 8.11 -10.52
CA LYS A 553 -15.55 7.51 -11.77
C LYS A 553 -15.53 5.97 -11.72
N TYR A 554 -15.21 5.40 -10.57
CA TYR A 554 -15.24 3.94 -10.36
C TYR A 554 -16.67 3.40 -10.52
N PHE A 555 -17.64 3.94 -9.77
CA PHE A 555 -19.04 3.51 -9.83
C PHE A 555 -19.62 3.72 -11.23
N ALA A 556 -19.23 4.80 -11.90
CA ALA A 556 -19.59 5.03 -13.30
C ALA A 556 -19.05 3.98 -14.28
N SER A 557 -18.04 3.21 -13.91
CA SER A 557 -17.42 2.20 -14.79
C SER A 557 -17.80 0.77 -14.42
N TYR A 558 -17.89 0.46 -13.13
CA TYR A 558 -18.01 -0.90 -12.60
C TYR A 558 -19.27 -1.14 -11.75
N GLY A 559 -20.10 -0.11 -11.51
CA GLY A 559 -21.24 -0.21 -10.62
C GLY A 559 -20.84 -0.48 -9.17
N TYR A 560 -21.77 -1.02 -8.38
CA TYR A 560 -21.61 -1.21 -6.93
C TYR A 560 -21.01 -2.56 -6.51
N ILE A 561 -20.49 -3.35 -7.46
CA ILE A 561 -19.98 -4.71 -7.21
C ILE A 561 -18.44 -4.68 -7.24
N PHE A 562 -17.81 -5.54 -6.44
CA PHE A 562 -16.36 -5.71 -6.53
C PHE A 562 -15.97 -6.35 -7.87
N PRO A 563 -14.83 -5.97 -8.46
CA PRO A 563 -14.33 -6.63 -9.66
C PRO A 563 -14.00 -8.10 -9.34
N LEU A 564 -14.32 -9.01 -10.25
CA LEU A 564 -13.97 -10.42 -10.12
C LEU A 564 -12.47 -10.63 -10.29
N THR A 565 -11.90 -11.64 -9.63
CA THR A 565 -10.47 -11.98 -9.72
C THR A 565 -10.23 -13.30 -10.47
N GLY A 566 -9.20 -13.35 -11.35
CA GLY A 566 -8.75 -14.57 -12.05
C GLY A 566 -9.12 -14.69 -13.53
N ASN A 567 -9.04 -15.89 -14.14
CA ASN A 567 -9.27 -16.14 -15.57
C ASN A 567 -10.68 -15.74 -16.09
N TYR A 568 -11.65 -15.58 -15.20
CA TYR A 568 -12.98 -15.05 -15.55
C TYR A 568 -12.94 -13.54 -15.86
N GLN A 569 -11.93 -12.82 -15.35
CA GLN A 569 -11.72 -11.41 -15.59
C GLN A 569 -11.33 -11.12 -17.03
N ASP A 570 -10.41 -11.88 -17.65
CA ASP A 570 -10.03 -11.67 -19.05
C ASP A 570 -11.21 -11.88 -19.99
N LYS A 571 -12.06 -12.87 -19.68
CA LYS A 571 -13.31 -13.14 -20.41
C LYS A 571 -14.33 -12.03 -20.17
N MET A 572 -14.50 -11.55 -18.94
CA MET A 572 -15.44 -10.46 -18.65
C MET A 572 -14.96 -9.13 -19.22
N ASP A 573 -13.67 -8.80 -19.15
CA ASP A 573 -13.11 -7.61 -19.77
C ASP A 573 -13.23 -7.67 -21.29
N GLN A 574 -13.02 -8.85 -21.89
CA GLN A 574 -13.33 -9.08 -23.30
C GLN A 574 -14.83 -8.86 -23.59
N VAL A 575 -15.73 -9.43 -22.79
CA VAL A 575 -17.18 -9.22 -22.93
C VAL A 575 -17.56 -7.75 -22.71
N PHE A 576 -16.96 -7.05 -21.75
CA PHE A 576 -17.19 -5.62 -21.51
C PHE A 576 -16.68 -4.78 -22.67
N GLN A 577 -15.51 -5.10 -23.23
CA GLN A 577 -14.94 -4.44 -24.40
C GLN A 577 -15.80 -4.69 -25.64
N GLU A 578 -16.23 -5.94 -25.88
CA GLU A 578 -17.15 -6.32 -26.96
C GLU A 578 -18.51 -5.63 -26.78
N THR A 579 -19.06 -5.63 -25.57
CA THR A 579 -20.30 -4.89 -25.23
C THR A 579 -20.12 -3.40 -25.49
N ARG A 580 -18.98 -2.81 -25.10
CA ARG A 580 -18.69 -1.39 -25.34
C ARG A 580 -18.55 -1.09 -26.84
N ASN A 581 -18.03 -2.03 -27.63
CA ASN A 581 -17.93 -1.92 -29.09
C ASN A 581 -19.28 -2.11 -29.79
N LEU A 582 -20.19 -2.89 -29.21
CA LEU A 582 -21.57 -3.08 -29.69
C LEU A 582 -22.50 -1.92 -29.29
N ARG A 583 -22.20 -1.22 -28.19
CA ARG A 583 -23.00 -0.10 -27.66
C ARG A 583 -23.38 0.95 -28.71
N PRO A 584 -22.54 1.41 -29.65
CA PRO A 584 -22.94 2.39 -30.66
C PRO A 584 -24.09 1.89 -31.55
N MET A 585 -24.06 0.62 -31.97
CA MET A 585 -25.11 0.02 -32.79
C MET A 585 -26.41 -0.16 -31.99
N THR A 586 -26.33 -0.69 -30.77
CA THR A 586 -27.52 -0.80 -29.91
C THR A 586 -28.11 0.56 -29.55
N ASN A 587 -27.30 1.60 -29.37
CA ASN A 587 -27.80 2.96 -29.15
C ASN A 587 -28.54 3.51 -30.36
N GLN A 588 -28.05 3.25 -31.58
CA GLN A 588 -28.73 3.71 -32.78
C GLN A 588 -30.08 2.99 -32.97
N VAL A 589 -30.13 1.69 -32.66
CA VAL A 589 -31.38 0.91 -32.65
C VAL A 589 -32.32 1.41 -31.56
N ALA A 590 -31.85 1.57 -30.32
CA ALA A 590 -32.65 2.06 -29.20
C ALA A 590 -33.21 3.46 -29.47
N TYR A 591 -32.39 4.35 -30.04
CA TYR A 591 -32.84 5.68 -30.46
C TYR A 591 -33.93 5.61 -31.52
N ASN A 592 -33.74 4.82 -32.57
CA ASN A 592 -34.73 4.68 -33.63
C ASN A 592 -36.06 4.12 -33.10
N THR A 593 -36.02 3.11 -32.23
CA THR A 593 -37.21 2.53 -31.59
C THR A 593 -37.90 3.52 -30.64
N PHE A 594 -37.11 4.25 -29.85
CA PHE A 594 -37.63 5.25 -28.90
C PHE A 594 -38.35 6.39 -29.62
N ILE A 595 -37.80 6.84 -30.75
CA ILE A 595 -38.42 7.87 -31.59
C ILE A 595 -39.64 7.31 -32.35
N SER A 596 -39.56 6.09 -32.91
CA SER A 596 -40.67 5.51 -33.68
C SER A 596 -41.92 5.25 -32.83
N ASN A 597 -41.76 4.83 -31.57
CA ASN A 597 -42.88 4.63 -30.63
C ASN A 597 -43.54 5.96 -30.18
N GLY A 598 -43.01 7.12 -30.58
CA GLY A 598 -43.56 8.43 -30.25
C GLY A 598 -44.34 9.14 -31.35
N TYR A 599 -44.37 8.60 -32.58
CA TYR A 599 -45.00 9.30 -33.71
C TYR A 599 -46.51 9.06 -33.85
N ASP A 600 -47.11 8.19 -33.04
CA ASP A 600 -48.55 7.94 -33.08
C ASP A 600 -49.31 8.74 -32.00
N LYS A 601 -49.95 9.81 -32.49
CA LYS A 601 -50.99 10.68 -31.92
C LYS A 601 -50.55 11.75 -30.90
N CYS A 602 -50.82 12.99 -31.33
CA CYS A 602 -50.72 14.30 -30.65
C CYS A 602 -49.28 14.86 -30.45
N VAL A 603 -48.93 15.81 -31.33
CA VAL A 603 -47.61 16.42 -31.48
C VAL A 603 -47.36 17.45 -30.38
N LEU A 604 -46.75 17.02 -29.27
CA LEU A 604 -46.14 17.97 -28.34
C LEU A 604 -44.96 18.69 -29.02
N PRO A 605 -44.71 19.98 -28.73
CA PRO A 605 -43.65 20.75 -29.36
C PRO A 605 -42.27 20.17 -29.04
N THR A 606 -41.45 19.95 -30.05
CA THR A 606 -40.05 19.53 -29.89
C THR A 606 -39.08 20.67 -30.22
N GLY A 607 -37.80 20.47 -29.91
CA GLY A 607 -36.73 21.40 -30.24
C GLY A 607 -36.59 22.56 -29.24
N PRO A 608 -35.73 23.54 -29.56
CA PRO A 608 -35.28 24.55 -28.60
C PRO A 608 -36.39 25.49 -28.10
N LYS A 609 -37.52 25.58 -28.82
CA LYS A 609 -38.69 26.39 -28.40
C LYS A 609 -39.55 25.69 -27.35
N ALA A 610 -39.38 24.39 -27.14
CA ALA A 610 -40.18 23.60 -26.20
C ALA A 610 -39.57 23.56 -24.78
N TRP A 611 -38.32 23.99 -24.65
CA TRP A 611 -37.53 23.85 -23.43
C TRP A 611 -36.94 25.21 -23.01
N LYS A 612 -36.88 25.42 -21.70
CA LYS A 612 -36.06 26.45 -21.06
C LYS A 612 -34.79 25.80 -20.55
N SER A 613 -33.68 25.99 -21.26
CA SER A 613 -32.37 25.43 -20.90
C SER A 613 -31.29 26.48 -20.69
N GLU A 614 -30.34 26.15 -19.82
CA GLU A 614 -29.05 26.85 -19.72
C GLU A 614 -27.95 25.80 -19.85
N GLY A 615 -26.88 26.06 -20.62
CA GLY A 615 -25.74 25.13 -20.76
C GLY A 615 -26.03 23.79 -21.46
N ILE A 616 -27.27 23.55 -21.90
CA ILE A 616 -27.71 22.37 -22.65
C ILE A 616 -28.26 22.80 -24.01
N ARG A 617 -27.69 22.24 -25.08
CA ARG A 617 -28.16 22.39 -26.47
C ARG A 617 -29.26 21.38 -26.77
N ILE A 618 -30.27 21.83 -27.52
CA ILE A 618 -31.48 21.06 -27.79
C ILE A 618 -31.70 21.02 -29.30
N GLU A 619 -31.79 19.81 -29.85
CA GLU A 619 -32.07 19.53 -31.26
C GLU A 619 -33.19 18.51 -31.34
N ASP A 620 -34.39 18.95 -31.76
CA ASP A 620 -35.61 18.14 -31.74
C ASP A 620 -35.89 17.49 -30.36
N SER A 621 -35.70 16.18 -30.22
CA SER A 621 -35.83 15.44 -28.96
C SER A 621 -34.49 15.23 -28.24
N LEU A 622 -33.36 15.62 -28.85
CA LEU A 622 -32.01 15.40 -28.35
C LEU A 622 -31.56 16.56 -27.46
N LEU A 623 -31.10 16.23 -26.25
CA LEU A 623 -30.50 17.18 -25.29
C LEU A 623 -29.02 16.83 -25.11
N MET A 624 -28.14 17.79 -25.37
CA MET A 624 -26.68 17.64 -25.34
C MET A 624 -26.05 18.65 -24.38
N TYR A 625 -25.21 18.17 -23.47
CA TYR A 625 -24.49 19.05 -22.54
C TYR A 625 -23.32 19.77 -23.23
N GLU A 626 -23.36 21.11 -23.30
CA GLU A 626 -22.27 21.94 -23.86
C GLU A 626 -21.36 22.51 -22.77
N GLY A 627 -21.85 22.65 -21.55
CA GLY A 627 -21.07 22.98 -20.35
C GLY A 627 -20.99 24.46 -19.99
N GLU A 628 -20.17 24.75 -18.97
CA GLU A 628 -20.10 26.04 -18.28
C GLU A 628 -19.73 27.22 -19.21
N GLU A 629 -18.93 26.95 -20.25
CA GLU A 629 -18.45 27.95 -21.22
C GLU A 629 -19.57 28.59 -22.05
N VAL A 630 -20.74 27.92 -22.15
CA VAL A 630 -21.88 28.39 -22.95
C VAL A 630 -22.98 29.00 -22.06
N CYS A 631 -22.98 28.69 -20.77
CA CYS A 631 -23.93 29.24 -19.81
C CYS A 631 -23.60 30.71 -19.46
N LYS A 632 -24.59 31.59 -19.58
CA LYS A 632 -24.47 33.03 -19.26
C LYS A 632 -24.21 33.24 -17.76
N THR A 633 -25.01 32.59 -16.92
CA THR A 633 -24.89 32.61 -15.45
C THR A 633 -23.50 32.14 -14.96
N CYS A 634 -22.89 31.19 -15.67
CA CYS A 634 -21.53 30.72 -15.39
C CYS A 634 -20.44 31.77 -15.71
N LYS A 635 -20.64 32.57 -16.76
CA LYS A 635 -19.72 33.65 -17.14
C LYS A 635 -19.77 34.82 -16.17
N ASP A 636 -20.96 35.14 -15.67
CA ASP A 636 -21.17 36.29 -14.78
C ASP A 636 -20.72 36.00 -13.34
N HIS A 637 -20.74 34.74 -12.90
CA HIS A 637 -20.34 34.31 -11.56
C HIS A 637 -19.43 33.05 -11.56
N PRO A 638 -18.10 33.21 -11.70
CA PRO A 638 -17.16 32.09 -11.85
C PRO A 638 -16.78 31.35 -10.55
N THR A 639 -17.28 31.75 -9.38
CA THR A 639 -16.70 31.38 -8.06
C THR A 639 -17.35 30.21 -7.31
N ALA A 640 -18.27 29.43 -7.90
CA ALA A 640 -18.92 28.31 -7.20
C ALA A 640 -18.59 26.94 -7.81
N SER A 641 -18.20 26.00 -6.94
CA SER A 641 -17.85 24.60 -7.22
C SER A 641 -19.00 23.79 -7.85
N GLN A 642 -18.70 23.00 -8.90
CA GLN A 642 -19.59 22.03 -9.59
C GLN A 642 -21.01 22.53 -9.89
N LYS A 643 -21.20 23.06 -11.10
CA LYS A 643 -22.51 23.54 -11.57
C LYS A 643 -23.17 22.50 -12.47
N ASN A 644 -24.32 22.00 -12.04
CA ASN A 644 -25.21 21.23 -12.92
C ASN A 644 -26.05 22.22 -13.72
N HIS A 645 -26.31 21.88 -14.98
CA HIS A 645 -27.12 22.65 -15.89
C HIS A 645 -28.41 21.90 -16.17
N GLY A 646 -29.52 22.62 -16.28
CA GLY A 646 -30.86 22.08 -16.38
C GLY A 646 -31.61 22.51 -17.63
N ALA A 647 -32.51 21.65 -18.08
CA ALA A 647 -33.48 21.92 -19.13
C ALA A 647 -34.87 21.56 -18.58
N ARG A 648 -35.74 22.57 -18.47
CA ARG A 648 -37.14 22.42 -18.05
C ARG A 648 -38.06 22.50 -19.25
N TYR A 649 -38.99 21.58 -19.36
CA TYR A 649 -40.00 21.64 -20.41
C TYR A 649 -41.00 22.78 -20.15
N LEU A 650 -41.53 23.40 -21.21
CA LEU A 650 -42.43 24.56 -21.06
C LEU A 650 -43.88 24.18 -20.76
N ILE A 651 -44.29 22.95 -21.09
CA ILE A 651 -45.64 22.43 -20.82
C ILE A 651 -45.60 21.63 -19.50
N PRO A 652 -46.49 21.90 -18.54
CA PRO A 652 -46.55 21.15 -17.29
C PRO A 652 -47.15 19.75 -17.50
N PHE A 653 -46.92 18.86 -16.54
CA PHE A 653 -47.65 17.59 -16.45
C PHE A 653 -49.16 17.85 -16.29
N THR A 654 -49.99 17.04 -16.94
CA THR A 654 -51.45 17.06 -16.79
C THR A 654 -52.00 15.64 -16.77
N THR A 655 -53.30 15.48 -16.50
CA THR A 655 -53.98 14.17 -16.59
C THR A 655 -53.91 13.55 -18.00
N GLU A 656 -53.83 14.38 -19.05
CA GLU A 656 -53.67 13.91 -20.44
C GLU A 656 -52.21 13.58 -20.80
N PHE A 657 -51.25 14.18 -20.08
CA PHE A 657 -49.82 14.06 -20.31
C PHE A 657 -49.06 13.81 -19.00
N PRO A 658 -49.28 12.67 -18.33
CA PRO A 658 -48.68 12.40 -17.03
C PRO A 658 -47.23 11.91 -17.13
N GLY A 659 -46.78 11.48 -18.31
CA GLY A 659 -45.52 10.75 -18.50
C GLY A 659 -44.37 11.55 -19.12
N PHE A 660 -43.16 11.27 -18.66
CA PHE A 660 -41.91 11.80 -19.18
C PHE A 660 -40.84 10.71 -19.25
N GLU A 661 -40.27 10.48 -20.43
CA GLU A 661 -39.29 9.44 -20.71
C GLU A 661 -37.98 10.04 -21.22
N VAL A 662 -36.86 9.48 -20.77
CA VAL A 662 -35.51 9.89 -21.17
C VAL A 662 -34.67 8.66 -21.52
N LEU A 663 -34.28 8.56 -22.78
CA LEU A 663 -33.31 7.56 -23.26
C LEU A 663 -31.87 8.09 -23.09
N ILE A 664 -31.01 7.30 -22.45
CA ILE A 664 -29.61 7.65 -22.24
C ILE A 664 -28.79 7.30 -23.48
N LEU A 665 -28.40 8.31 -24.27
CA LEU A 665 -27.53 8.13 -25.44
C LEU A 665 -26.04 8.28 -25.14
N GLY A 666 -25.71 8.95 -24.03
CA GLY A 666 -24.37 9.14 -23.50
C GLY A 666 -24.44 9.62 -22.06
N ALA A 667 -23.70 8.99 -21.15
CA ALA A 667 -23.72 9.35 -19.73
C ALA A 667 -22.50 10.18 -19.28
N GLY A 668 -21.57 10.49 -20.19
CA GLY A 668 -20.28 11.13 -19.83
C GLY A 668 -19.41 10.29 -18.88
N GLU A 669 -18.24 10.82 -18.50
CA GLU A 669 -17.31 10.09 -17.60
C GLU A 669 -17.84 9.94 -16.17
N CYS A 670 -18.59 10.93 -15.67
CA CYS A 670 -19.02 11.00 -14.27
C CYS A 670 -20.49 10.62 -14.05
N ARG A 671 -21.21 10.20 -15.11
CA ARG A 671 -22.65 9.85 -15.03
C ARG A 671 -23.51 10.92 -14.34
N SER A 672 -23.19 12.19 -14.55
CA SER A 672 -23.91 13.30 -13.94
C SER A 672 -25.14 13.65 -14.78
N LEU A 673 -26.17 12.83 -14.66
CA LEU A 673 -27.46 12.98 -15.32
C LEU A 673 -28.58 12.71 -14.32
N GLU A 674 -29.53 13.62 -14.27
CA GLU A 674 -30.68 13.61 -13.38
C GLU A 674 -31.92 13.93 -14.22
N MET A 675 -33.06 13.32 -13.91
CA MET A 675 -34.33 13.65 -14.52
C MET A 675 -35.47 13.58 -13.51
N GLY A 676 -36.57 14.26 -13.77
CA GLY A 676 -37.77 14.14 -12.96
C GLY A 676 -38.68 15.33 -13.11
N VAL A 677 -39.14 15.84 -11.97
CA VAL A 677 -40.17 16.86 -11.88
C VAL A 677 -39.63 18.08 -11.15
N ALA A 678 -39.91 19.26 -11.68
CA ALA A 678 -39.54 20.54 -11.08
C ALA A 678 -40.68 21.56 -11.15
N GLY A 679 -40.81 22.39 -10.11
CA GLY A 679 -41.73 23.51 -10.05
C GLY A 679 -41.42 24.61 -11.08
N LYS A 680 -42.38 25.51 -11.29
CA LYS A 680 -42.31 26.58 -12.31
C LYS A 680 -41.09 27.50 -12.13
N ASN A 681 -40.76 27.82 -10.88
CA ASN A 681 -39.71 28.76 -10.48
C ASN A 681 -38.33 28.10 -10.35
N TYR A 682 -38.22 26.80 -10.60
CA TYR A 682 -36.95 26.08 -10.51
C TYR A 682 -35.94 26.61 -11.56
N GLU A 683 -34.75 26.97 -11.09
CA GLU A 683 -33.69 27.55 -11.92
C GLU A 683 -33.02 26.49 -12.80
N SER A 684 -32.78 26.83 -14.07
CA SER A 684 -32.04 25.99 -15.03
C SER A 684 -30.53 25.93 -14.73
N HIS A 685 -30.02 26.73 -13.81
CA HIS A 685 -28.62 26.68 -13.36
C HIS A 685 -28.58 26.23 -11.89
N VAL A 686 -28.25 24.95 -11.68
CA VAL A 686 -28.35 24.32 -10.36
C VAL A 686 -27.00 24.40 -9.64
N ASN A 687 -26.95 25.19 -8.57
CA ASN A 687 -25.79 25.27 -7.70
C ASN A 687 -25.93 24.22 -6.59
N ARG A 688 -25.07 23.19 -6.57
CA ARG A 688 -25.15 22.04 -5.63
C ARG A 688 -25.14 22.46 -4.15
N SER A 689 -24.69 23.68 -3.84
CA SER A 689 -24.63 24.24 -2.50
C SER A 689 -25.97 24.75 -1.94
N ARG A 690 -27.03 24.92 -2.77
CA ARG A 690 -28.35 25.41 -2.32
C ARG A 690 -29.41 24.33 -2.10
N GLY A 691 -29.07 23.05 -2.33
CA GLY A 691 -30.02 21.95 -2.19
C GLY A 691 -31.15 21.99 -3.21
N TRP A 692 -31.81 20.86 -3.38
CA TRP A 692 -33.08 20.78 -4.11
C TRP A 692 -34.11 21.58 -3.30
N THR A 693 -34.71 22.62 -3.89
CA THR A 693 -35.76 23.40 -3.23
C THR A 693 -37.05 22.57 -3.17
N ASN A 694 -37.91 22.80 -2.18
CA ASN A 694 -39.12 22.02 -1.80
C ASN A 694 -40.13 21.64 -2.93
N GLU A 695 -39.87 21.99 -4.19
CA GLU A 695 -40.75 21.81 -5.37
C GLU A 695 -40.12 20.90 -6.45
N CYS A 696 -39.17 20.02 -6.13
CA CYS A 696 -38.56 19.14 -7.13
C CYS A 696 -38.24 17.74 -6.59
N ILE A 697 -38.44 16.73 -7.44
CA ILE A 697 -38.06 15.33 -7.21
C ILE A 697 -37.34 14.82 -8.45
N GLY A 698 -36.16 14.26 -8.24
CA GLY A 698 -35.30 13.83 -9.34
C GLY A 698 -34.73 12.43 -9.11
N TYR A 699 -34.79 11.60 -10.15
CA TYR A 699 -34.03 10.37 -10.26
C TYR A 699 -32.67 10.65 -10.91
N HIS A 700 -31.59 10.27 -10.23
CA HIS A 700 -30.23 10.29 -10.75
C HIS A 700 -29.89 8.93 -11.31
N ILE A 701 -29.19 8.89 -12.44
CA ILE A 701 -28.80 7.64 -13.12
C ILE A 701 -27.88 6.70 -12.31
N ASN A 702 -27.48 7.11 -11.11
CA ASN A 702 -26.71 6.28 -10.19
C ASN A 702 -27.63 5.44 -9.28
N GLY A 703 -28.95 5.50 -9.46
CA GLY A 703 -29.94 4.79 -8.63
C GLY A 703 -30.33 5.53 -7.35
N ASN A 704 -30.11 6.84 -7.32
CA ASN A 704 -30.46 7.70 -6.20
C ASN A 704 -31.64 8.59 -6.56
N ILE A 705 -32.54 8.79 -5.61
CA ILE A 705 -33.64 9.73 -5.75
C ILE A 705 -33.48 10.85 -4.75
N PHE A 706 -33.62 12.07 -5.26
CA PHE A 706 -33.58 13.29 -4.50
C PHE A 706 -35.02 13.73 -4.24
N ASP A 707 -35.42 13.72 -2.99
CA ASP A 707 -36.65 14.34 -2.49
C ASP A 707 -36.29 15.65 -1.78
N ALA A 708 -36.91 16.75 -2.19
CA ALA A 708 -36.66 18.07 -1.62
C ALA A 708 -37.34 18.30 -0.26
N PHE A 709 -38.38 17.52 0.10
CA PHE A 709 -39.15 17.76 1.33
C PHE A 709 -38.37 17.35 2.59
N THR A 710 -37.58 16.28 2.47
CA THR A 710 -36.62 15.91 3.50
C THR A 710 -35.29 16.54 3.14
N ALA A 711 -34.94 17.69 3.74
CA ALA A 711 -33.75 18.49 3.41
C ALA A 711 -32.35 17.81 3.55
N ASN A 712 -32.26 16.47 3.53
CA ASN A 712 -31.06 15.65 3.43
C ASN A 712 -31.33 14.16 3.05
N SER A 713 -32.54 13.73 2.63
CA SER A 713 -32.78 12.30 2.34
C SER A 713 -32.53 11.98 0.85
N ILE A 714 -31.40 11.33 0.58
CA ILE A 714 -31.20 10.63 -0.69
C ILE A 714 -31.85 9.26 -0.50
N ILE A 715 -32.96 9.00 -1.21
CA ILE A 715 -33.60 7.68 -1.20
C ILE A 715 -32.81 6.81 -2.19
N GLU A 716 -31.99 5.91 -1.63
CA GLU A 716 -31.16 4.97 -2.38
C GLU A 716 -31.97 3.73 -2.74
N ILE A 717 -31.99 3.31 -4.00
CA ILE A 717 -32.67 2.08 -4.42
C ILE A 717 -31.65 1.11 -4.99
N GLU A 718 -31.69 -0.14 -4.51
CA GLU A 718 -30.83 -1.22 -5.00
C GLU A 718 -31.20 -1.60 -6.44
N ASP A 719 -30.19 -1.91 -7.24
CA ASP A 719 -30.31 -2.27 -8.67
C ASP A 719 -31.03 -1.25 -9.57
N ALA A 720 -31.12 -0.01 -9.10
CA ALA A 720 -31.74 1.08 -9.83
C ALA A 720 -30.74 1.92 -10.63
N MET A 721 -29.52 1.44 -10.90
CA MET A 721 -28.54 2.21 -11.68
C MET A 721 -28.85 2.14 -13.17
N ALA A 722 -28.86 3.27 -13.87
CA ALA A 722 -29.12 3.34 -15.30
C ALA A 722 -27.83 3.47 -16.13
N ASP A 723 -27.80 2.77 -17.25
CA ASP A 723 -26.71 2.70 -18.20
C ASP A 723 -27.09 3.31 -19.57
N ARG A 724 -26.06 3.55 -20.38
CA ARG A 724 -26.25 4.00 -21.77
C ARG A 724 -27.09 2.97 -22.54
N GLY A 725 -28.20 3.42 -23.12
CA GLY A 725 -29.18 2.58 -23.81
C GLY A 725 -30.46 2.36 -23.00
N ASP A 726 -30.45 2.63 -21.69
CA ASP A 726 -31.63 2.51 -20.84
C ASP A 726 -32.58 3.70 -21.01
N VAL A 727 -33.86 3.41 -20.84
CA VAL A 727 -34.95 4.39 -20.80
C VAL A 727 -35.39 4.56 -19.36
N ILE A 728 -35.31 5.79 -18.86
CA ILE A 728 -35.83 6.15 -17.56
C ILE A 728 -37.19 6.81 -17.78
N GLY A 729 -38.17 6.37 -17.01
CA GLY A 729 -39.50 6.93 -17.00
C GLY A 729 -39.83 7.65 -15.71
N CYS A 730 -40.58 8.75 -15.81
CA CYS A 730 -41.12 9.53 -14.71
C CYS A 730 -42.59 9.82 -15.01
N MET A 731 -43.49 9.47 -14.09
CA MET A 731 -44.93 9.62 -14.27
C MET A 731 -45.56 10.25 -13.04
N VAL A 732 -46.41 11.27 -13.26
CA VAL A 732 -47.17 11.94 -12.19
C VAL A 732 -48.56 11.31 -12.08
N MET A 733 -48.85 10.70 -10.94
CA MET A 733 -50.08 9.92 -10.69
C MET A 733 -51.21 10.82 -10.16
N PHE A 734 -51.75 11.69 -11.02
CA PHE A 734 -52.80 12.65 -10.63
C PHE A 734 -54.07 12.00 -10.03
N GLU A 735 -54.42 10.79 -10.45
CA GLU A 735 -55.61 10.07 -9.95
C GLU A 735 -55.46 9.59 -8.50
N MET A 736 -54.23 9.47 -8.01
CA MET A 736 -53.91 9.00 -6.65
C MET A 736 -53.55 10.17 -5.72
N ALA A 737 -53.83 11.41 -6.13
CA ALA A 737 -53.52 12.59 -5.32
C ALA A 737 -54.51 12.74 -4.16
N GLU A 738 -53.99 12.74 -2.92
CA GLU A 738 -54.78 12.91 -1.70
C GLU A 738 -54.24 14.10 -0.90
N SER A 739 -55.13 14.99 -0.45
CA SER A 739 -54.81 16.10 0.48
C SER A 739 -53.64 17.01 0.04
N GLY A 740 -53.41 17.18 -1.27
CA GLY A 740 -52.32 18.00 -1.79
C GLY A 740 -50.96 17.29 -1.90
N GLU A 741 -50.91 15.96 -1.73
CA GLU A 741 -49.75 15.14 -2.05
C GLU A 741 -50.00 14.32 -3.33
N VAL A 742 -48.99 14.27 -4.20
CA VAL A 742 -49.07 13.64 -5.53
C VAL A 742 -47.97 12.61 -5.67
N PRO A 743 -48.29 11.33 -5.93
CA PRO A 743 -47.26 10.34 -6.14
C PRO A 743 -46.60 10.48 -7.52
N ILE A 744 -45.28 10.38 -7.54
CA ILE A 744 -44.43 10.32 -8.73
C ILE A 744 -43.85 8.91 -8.80
N LEU A 745 -44.13 8.24 -9.91
CA LEU A 745 -43.63 6.91 -10.24
C LEU A 745 -42.39 7.01 -11.11
N PHE A 746 -41.31 6.33 -10.72
CA PHE A 746 -40.11 6.18 -11.54
C PHE A 746 -39.97 4.76 -12.06
N THR A 747 -39.67 4.62 -13.35
CA THR A 747 -39.44 3.35 -14.03
C THR A 747 -38.06 3.30 -14.70
N LEU A 748 -37.45 2.13 -14.78
CA LEU A 748 -36.23 1.87 -15.54
C LEU A 748 -36.53 0.73 -16.53
N ASN A 749 -36.41 1.00 -17.82
CA ASN A 749 -36.75 0.08 -18.89
C ASN A 749 -38.17 -0.51 -18.74
N GLY A 750 -39.13 0.31 -18.29
CA GLY A 750 -40.53 -0.08 -18.06
C GLY A 750 -40.79 -0.82 -16.73
N LYS A 751 -39.75 -1.20 -15.97
CA LYS A 751 -39.92 -1.77 -14.63
C LYS A 751 -40.03 -0.67 -13.59
N GLN A 752 -41.06 -0.72 -12.74
CA GLN A 752 -41.20 0.19 -11.59
C GLN A 752 -40.01 0.04 -10.64
N ILE A 753 -39.34 1.16 -10.36
CA ILE A 753 -38.24 1.25 -9.40
C ILE A 753 -38.78 1.68 -8.04
N THR A 754 -39.57 2.75 -8.01
CA THR A 754 -40.12 3.32 -6.77
C THR A 754 -41.29 4.27 -7.04
N GLN A 755 -41.91 4.72 -5.95
CA GLN A 755 -42.94 5.74 -5.92
C GLN A 755 -42.63 6.73 -4.79
N VAL A 756 -42.57 8.03 -5.10
CA VAL A 756 -42.26 9.10 -4.13
C VAL A 756 -43.31 10.20 -4.25
N THR A 757 -43.81 10.71 -3.12
CA THR A 757 -44.82 11.77 -3.09
C THR A 757 -44.22 13.17 -3.07
N ILE A 758 -44.83 14.10 -3.82
CA ILE A 758 -44.53 15.54 -3.79
C ILE A 758 -45.74 16.31 -3.29
N SER A 759 -45.54 17.30 -2.42
CA SER A 759 -46.62 18.17 -1.96
C SER A 759 -46.83 19.33 -2.96
N THR A 760 -48.04 19.48 -3.49
CA THR A 760 -48.38 20.54 -4.45
C THR A 760 -49.80 21.08 -4.21
N ASN A 761 -49.96 22.40 -4.25
CA ASN A 761 -51.27 23.03 -4.14
C ASN A 761 -51.87 23.31 -5.54
N PHE A 762 -52.66 22.40 -6.08
CA PHE A 762 -53.19 22.46 -7.46
C PHE A 762 -54.05 23.69 -7.80
N ASP A 763 -54.57 24.41 -6.80
CA ASP A 763 -55.35 25.63 -7.01
C ASP A 763 -54.46 26.85 -7.33
N ASP A 764 -53.15 26.76 -7.10
CA ASP A 764 -52.19 27.80 -7.39
C ASP A 764 -51.50 27.56 -8.74
N LYS A 765 -51.50 28.55 -9.64
CA LYS A 765 -50.75 28.49 -10.91
C LYS A 765 -49.23 28.47 -10.71
N GLU A 766 -48.75 28.71 -9.49
CA GLU A 766 -47.33 28.63 -9.13
C GLU A 766 -46.85 27.22 -8.78
N SER A 767 -47.75 26.28 -8.44
CA SER A 767 -47.41 24.91 -7.99
C SER A 767 -47.35 23.86 -9.12
N LEU A 768 -47.43 24.28 -10.38
CA LEU A 768 -47.42 23.38 -11.53
C LEU A 768 -46.09 22.62 -11.64
N LEU A 769 -46.20 21.33 -11.93
CA LEU A 769 -45.09 20.38 -12.07
C LEU A 769 -44.66 20.28 -13.54
N PHE A 770 -43.36 20.40 -13.80
CA PHE A 770 -42.79 20.34 -15.16
C PHE A 770 -41.75 19.23 -15.31
N PRO A 771 -41.68 18.58 -16.48
CA PRO A 771 -40.56 17.71 -16.82
C PRO A 771 -39.22 18.46 -16.78
N PHE A 772 -38.21 17.83 -16.16
CA PHE A 772 -36.90 18.43 -15.98
C PHE A 772 -35.77 17.43 -16.19
N VAL A 773 -34.68 17.89 -16.81
CA VAL A 773 -33.42 17.14 -16.98
C VAL A 773 -32.26 18.00 -16.53
N SER A 774 -31.36 17.44 -15.73
CA SER A 774 -30.14 18.08 -15.25
C SER A 774 -28.91 17.28 -15.68
N MET A 775 -27.86 17.97 -16.12
CA MET A 775 -26.62 17.42 -16.65
C MET A 775 -25.43 18.17 -16.06
N GLY A 776 -24.36 17.46 -15.70
CA GLY A 776 -23.19 18.07 -15.05
C GLY A 776 -21.83 17.80 -15.72
N HIS A 777 -21.79 17.02 -16.82
CA HIS A 777 -20.52 16.61 -17.41
C HIS A 777 -20.54 16.56 -18.94
N LYS A 778 -19.42 16.96 -19.58
CA LYS A 778 -19.23 16.85 -21.04
C LYS A 778 -19.38 15.38 -21.48
N GLY A 779 -20.06 15.16 -22.60
CA GLY A 779 -20.37 13.83 -23.13
C GLY A 779 -21.65 13.19 -22.59
N VAL A 780 -22.44 13.92 -21.78
CA VAL A 780 -23.82 13.53 -21.46
C VAL A 780 -24.72 13.93 -22.64
N THR A 781 -25.53 12.99 -23.13
CA THR A 781 -26.47 13.16 -24.23
C THR A 781 -27.67 12.27 -24.00
N VAL A 782 -28.87 12.81 -24.13
CA VAL A 782 -30.11 12.05 -23.94
C VAL A 782 -31.13 12.42 -25.00
N SER A 783 -32.06 11.51 -25.24
CA SER A 783 -33.28 11.81 -26.01
C SER A 783 -34.46 11.82 -25.06
N ALA A 784 -35.21 12.92 -25.02
CA ALA A 784 -36.31 13.13 -24.09
C ALA A 784 -37.65 13.22 -24.83
N LYS A 785 -38.69 12.62 -24.25
CA LYS A 785 -40.06 12.58 -24.81
C LYS A 785 -41.07 12.70 -23.67
N VAL A 786 -42.13 13.48 -23.89
CA VAL A 786 -43.29 13.53 -23.00
C VAL A 786 -44.37 12.62 -23.59
N SER A 787 -44.99 11.76 -22.78
CA SER A 787 -45.85 10.66 -23.22
C SER A 787 -47.28 10.74 -22.66
N PHE A 788 -48.22 10.16 -23.42
CA PHE A 788 -49.65 10.07 -23.09
C PHE A 788 -49.98 8.93 -22.11
N ASN A 789 -49.25 7.81 -22.22
CA ASN A 789 -49.39 6.63 -21.39
C ASN A 789 -48.02 5.96 -21.21
N PHE A 790 -47.83 5.33 -20.05
CA PHE A 790 -46.69 4.46 -19.73
C PHE A 790 -47.00 3.00 -20.07
#